data_AF-A0A1Y0L9C8-F1
#
_entry.id   AF-A0A1Y0L9C8-F1
#
_cell.length_a   1.000
_cell.length_b   1.000
_cell.length_c   1.000
_cell.angle_alpha   90.00
_cell.angle_beta   90.00
_cell.angle_gamma   90.00
#
_symmetry.space_group_name_H-M   'P 1'
#
loop_
_entity.id
_entity.type
_entity.pdbx_description
1 polymer ?
#
loop_
_entity_poly.entity_id
_entity_poly.type
_entity_poly.pdbx_seq_one_letter_code
_entity_poly.pdbx_strand_id
1 'polypeptide(L)'
;MADYKIPTPTHKPVPSADIRDVVFAGAKVDEWVTSPGYTYTDRFGKQHLTAEGINNQFQQFLLNSGYEFLADYADGPITFTSRNQITAYNGEYYRPKASVSLPYTTTGNTVATWSTDKDNFVVVGDAALRQELAADDGEIVIGRIGYCSGLVATDPKAEGKKVTVIEFEKGSYTGGGEFISKLSTQFTADSGKVFASANSAYVWVRIEYLAGQPIQPEWYGCRGLGSAYPDTASFMKMISGLEDNDTVLLGMGREYYNDDPYNTRWAITKNNISIVGQGSTLSRRTMLSSDGFGIILDVQSVTKFYLGGRLHLAGNDPLSEIYNTSGVSLNSGVSYSNSPVQTFCIRIENSSDVVIGDGVTGERATYIGYINGCTRVSIKGSYRYSGQVYPLTGSDLSLGSAFKFNNSTEINTDITADNCAYSGVELEGYNYNGTIKVRSKNNYHAAAHLFTRNANFTVDVSAEDCVVSGIFIGNLSRVITGKVSFRSINTSAPAVFIQCTDTTMPVTDVSLDIVSYGQGTALTTYATTIGKYIYNNKFNVISERTATTGSHVALTSAYYNEISIRAIGGARCLTLSSGNFNDFILKPTYGVGTVYQSPGWYNNFDITSMTSEGASTATRYVLRYEQAIVEGSPSVTSNSPESMLAYNSKKDYATYPSYPNIAHATAIPTAVPVGGLWVDTDDDNTVKWRAS
;
A
#
# COMPACT_ATOMS: atom_id res chain seq x y z
N MET A 1 -63.89 31.11 -83.85
CA MET A 1 -63.89 29.66 -84.15
C MET A 1 -65.25 29.33 -84.70
N ALA A 2 -65.33 28.55 -85.78
CA ALA A 2 -66.60 28.16 -86.39
C ALA A 2 -67.57 27.58 -85.34
N ASP A 3 -68.86 27.88 -85.44
CA ASP A 3 -69.94 27.23 -84.67
C ASP A 3 -69.96 25.73 -85.03
N TYR A 4 -69.05 24.96 -84.44
CA TYR A 4 -69.04 23.51 -84.59
C TYR A 4 -70.18 22.96 -83.75
N LYS A 5 -71.35 22.76 -84.37
CA LYS A 5 -72.49 22.12 -83.72
C LYS A 5 -72.14 20.67 -83.42
N ILE A 6 -71.89 20.36 -82.15
CA ILE A 6 -71.80 18.99 -81.66
C ILE A 6 -73.10 18.26 -82.06
N PRO A 7 -73.03 17.10 -82.73
CA PRO A 7 -74.21 16.37 -83.16
C PRO A 7 -75.05 15.95 -81.95
N THR A 8 -76.37 15.92 -82.12
CA THR A 8 -77.28 15.34 -81.11
C THR A 8 -76.95 13.85 -80.95
N PRO A 9 -76.50 13.41 -79.76
CA PRO A 9 -76.12 12.02 -79.54
C PRO A 9 -77.35 11.10 -79.55
N THR A 10 -77.11 9.81 -79.73
CA THR A 10 -78.12 8.77 -79.60
C THR A 10 -78.11 8.17 -78.20
N HIS A 11 -79.21 7.55 -77.79
CA HIS A 11 -79.32 6.79 -76.53
C HIS A 11 -78.87 5.33 -76.68
N LYS A 12 -78.00 5.00 -77.66
CA LYS A 12 -77.45 3.64 -77.80
C LYS A 12 -76.51 3.31 -76.61
N PRO A 13 -76.37 2.04 -76.21
CA PRO A 13 -75.48 1.62 -75.12
C PRO A 13 -74.03 2.13 -75.26
N VAL A 14 -73.28 2.19 -74.15
CA VAL A 14 -71.82 2.44 -74.14
C VAL A 14 -71.10 1.10 -74.23
N PRO A 15 -70.19 0.87 -75.20
CA PRO A 15 -69.78 1.78 -76.28
C PRO A 15 -70.78 1.80 -77.46
N SER A 16 -70.76 2.88 -78.25
CA SER A 16 -71.56 3.01 -79.47
C SER A 16 -70.67 3.23 -80.69
N ALA A 17 -70.96 2.53 -81.78
CA ALA A 17 -70.31 2.74 -83.09
C ALA A 17 -71.02 3.81 -83.94
N ASP A 18 -72.11 4.42 -83.44
CA ASP A 18 -72.78 5.52 -84.15
C ASP A 18 -71.87 6.75 -84.15
N ILE A 19 -71.59 7.30 -85.34
CA ILE A 19 -70.64 8.40 -85.49
C ILE A 19 -71.03 9.63 -84.66
N ARG A 20 -72.33 9.86 -84.45
CA ARG A 20 -72.83 10.98 -83.62
C ARG A 20 -72.40 10.83 -82.16
N ASP A 21 -72.39 9.59 -81.66
CA ASP A 21 -71.98 9.28 -80.29
C ASP A 21 -70.47 9.38 -80.11
N VAL A 22 -69.70 8.96 -81.12
CA VAL A 22 -68.24 9.06 -81.12
C VAL A 22 -67.80 10.52 -81.12
N VAL A 23 -68.40 11.35 -81.99
CA VAL A 23 -68.11 12.79 -82.06
C VAL A 23 -68.55 13.50 -80.80
N PHE A 24 -69.72 13.16 -80.23
CA PHE A 24 -70.17 13.69 -78.94
C PHE A 24 -69.22 13.31 -77.80
N ALA A 25 -68.79 12.05 -77.73
CA ALA A 25 -67.83 11.59 -76.73
C ALA A 25 -66.48 12.32 -76.85
N GLY A 26 -65.99 12.56 -78.08
CA GLY A 26 -64.79 13.36 -78.32
C GLY A 26 -64.92 14.79 -77.78
N ALA A 27 -66.05 15.45 -78.01
CA ALA A 27 -66.32 16.78 -77.46
C ALA A 27 -66.45 16.78 -75.92
N LYS A 28 -66.97 15.70 -75.32
CA LYS A 28 -67.04 15.56 -73.85
C LYS A 28 -65.70 15.21 -73.21
N VAL A 29 -64.79 14.55 -73.92
CA VAL A 29 -63.41 14.37 -73.45
C VAL A 29 -62.69 15.72 -73.45
N ASP A 30 -62.86 16.55 -74.48
CA ASP A 30 -62.32 17.91 -74.50
C ASP A 30 -62.86 18.75 -73.32
N GLU A 31 -64.18 18.68 -73.05
CA GLU A 31 -64.79 19.30 -71.87
C GLU A 31 -64.25 18.71 -70.55
N TRP A 32 -64.06 17.40 -70.45
CA TRP A 32 -63.49 16.75 -69.26
C TRP A 32 -62.08 17.25 -68.95
N VAL A 33 -61.24 17.43 -69.98
CA VAL A 33 -59.84 17.87 -69.83
C VAL A 33 -59.73 19.37 -69.59
N THR A 34 -60.51 20.20 -70.31
CA THR A 34 -60.26 21.65 -70.40
C THR A 34 -61.27 22.52 -69.66
N SER A 35 -62.40 21.96 -69.23
CA SER A 35 -63.45 22.74 -68.56
C SER A 35 -63.02 23.18 -67.15
N PRO A 36 -63.26 24.45 -66.78
CA PRO A 36 -63.10 24.92 -65.40
C PRO A 36 -64.25 24.47 -64.48
N GLY A 37 -65.33 23.91 -65.01
CA GLY A 37 -66.44 23.37 -64.21
C GLY A 37 -66.09 21.99 -63.63
N TYR A 38 -66.60 21.66 -62.44
CA TYR A 38 -66.25 20.40 -61.76
C TYR A 38 -66.93 19.14 -62.33
N THR A 39 -67.96 19.31 -63.15
CA THR A 39 -68.67 18.18 -63.76
C THR A 39 -68.99 18.44 -65.23
N TYR A 40 -69.09 17.37 -66.01
CA TYR A 40 -69.65 17.37 -67.36
C TYR A 40 -70.79 16.35 -67.44
N THR A 41 -71.73 16.58 -68.36
CA THR A 41 -72.90 15.72 -68.55
C THR A 41 -72.71 14.80 -69.75
N ASP A 42 -72.87 13.50 -69.54
CA ASP A 42 -72.80 12.49 -70.60
C ASP A 42 -74.06 12.50 -71.50
N ARG A 43 -74.03 11.68 -72.55
CA ARG A 43 -75.14 11.58 -73.52
C ARG A 43 -76.44 10.98 -72.97
N PHE A 44 -76.42 10.40 -71.77
CA PHE A 44 -77.61 9.90 -71.06
C PHE A 44 -78.06 10.86 -69.95
N GLY A 45 -77.45 12.04 -69.85
CA GLY A 45 -77.78 13.03 -68.83
C GLY A 45 -77.14 12.79 -67.46
N LYS A 46 -76.16 11.86 -67.32
CA LYS A 46 -75.46 11.65 -66.04
C LYS A 46 -74.28 12.59 -65.90
N GLN A 47 -74.08 13.11 -64.69
CA GLN A 47 -72.94 13.94 -64.35
C GLN A 47 -71.72 13.10 -63.96
N HIS A 48 -70.55 13.49 -64.46
CA HIS A 48 -69.24 12.92 -64.13
C HIS A 48 -68.27 14.04 -63.79
N LEU A 49 -67.25 13.77 -62.97
CA LEU A 49 -66.23 14.77 -62.63
C LEU A 49 -65.34 15.09 -63.84
N THR A 50 -65.02 16.37 -64.03
CA THR A 50 -63.93 16.84 -64.91
C THR A 50 -62.57 16.62 -64.26
N ALA A 51 -61.48 16.82 -65.00
CA ALA A 51 -60.12 16.83 -64.44
C ALA A 51 -59.98 17.86 -63.30
N GLU A 52 -60.60 19.04 -63.43
CA GLU A 52 -60.62 20.06 -62.38
C GLU A 52 -61.46 19.63 -61.16
N GLY A 53 -62.59 18.94 -61.36
CA GLY A 53 -63.38 18.38 -60.26
C GLY A 53 -62.62 17.31 -59.47
N ILE A 54 -61.86 16.46 -60.14
CA ILE A 54 -60.97 15.46 -59.51
C ILE A 54 -59.84 16.17 -58.75
N ASN A 55 -59.19 17.17 -59.37
CA ASN A 55 -58.13 17.95 -58.74
C ASN A 55 -58.64 18.67 -57.47
N ASN A 56 -59.82 19.29 -57.53
CA ASN A 56 -60.43 19.94 -56.37
C ASN A 56 -60.68 18.95 -55.22
N GLN A 57 -61.28 17.79 -55.50
CA GLN A 57 -61.50 16.75 -54.47
C GLN A 57 -60.18 16.22 -53.89
N PHE A 58 -59.15 16.06 -54.73
CA PHE A 58 -57.84 15.64 -54.29
C PHE A 58 -57.14 16.70 -53.42
N GLN A 59 -57.25 17.99 -53.76
CA GLN A 59 -56.75 19.08 -52.93
C GLN A 59 -57.50 19.17 -51.60
N GLN A 60 -58.82 18.98 -51.59
CA GLN A 60 -59.60 18.90 -50.34
C GLN A 60 -59.20 17.70 -49.48
N PHE A 61 -58.91 16.55 -50.09
CA PHE A 61 -58.37 15.39 -49.39
C PHE A 61 -57.01 15.68 -48.75
N LEU A 62 -56.10 16.33 -49.49
CA LEU A 62 -54.78 16.74 -48.97
C LEU A 62 -54.92 17.74 -47.81
N LEU A 63 -55.76 18.75 -47.96
CA LEU A 63 -56.04 19.75 -46.90
C LEU A 63 -56.62 19.10 -45.63
N ASN A 64 -57.49 18.11 -45.78
CA ASN A 64 -58.12 17.41 -44.66
C ASN A 64 -57.25 16.28 -44.06
N SER A 65 -56.11 15.95 -44.67
CA SER A 65 -55.18 14.91 -44.21
C SER A 65 -54.10 15.43 -43.25
N GLY A 66 -53.95 16.75 -43.12
CA GLY A 66 -53.08 17.39 -42.12
C GLY A 66 -53.64 17.29 -40.70
N TYR A 67 -52.83 17.65 -39.69
CA TYR A 67 -53.34 17.80 -38.32
C TYR A 67 -54.33 18.98 -38.26
N GLU A 68 -55.51 18.74 -37.71
CA GLU A 68 -56.52 19.77 -37.45
C GLU A 68 -56.34 20.31 -36.03
N PHE A 69 -55.97 21.58 -35.90
CA PHE A 69 -55.73 22.21 -34.61
C PHE A 69 -57.06 22.66 -33.99
N LEU A 70 -57.46 21.99 -32.92
CA LEU A 70 -58.54 22.43 -32.03
C LEU A 70 -58.00 23.49 -31.06
N ALA A 71 -58.91 24.17 -30.34
CA ALA A 71 -58.52 25.10 -29.29
C ALA A 71 -57.66 24.40 -28.21
N ASP A 72 -56.89 25.19 -27.47
CA ASP A 72 -56.10 24.69 -26.34
C ASP A 72 -57.02 24.00 -25.34
N TYR A 73 -56.51 22.97 -24.67
CA TYR A 73 -57.30 22.22 -23.70
C TYR A 73 -57.84 23.13 -22.58
N ALA A 74 -57.10 24.20 -22.24
CA ALA A 74 -57.50 25.21 -21.28
C ALA A 74 -58.73 26.05 -21.72
N ASP A 75 -59.01 26.09 -23.02
CA ASP A 75 -60.19 26.74 -23.60
C ASP A 75 -61.36 25.77 -23.81
N GLY A 76 -61.19 24.51 -23.38
CA GLY A 76 -62.17 23.44 -23.51
C GLY A 76 -63.43 23.59 -22.65
N PRO A 77 -64.29 22.55 -22.59
CA PRO A 77 -64.03 21.18 -23.04
C PRO A 77 -63.95 21.04 -24.56
N ILE A 78 -62.97 20.25 -25.04
CA ILE A 78 -62.66 20.03 -26.45
C ILE A 78 -63.32 18.74 -26.92
N THR A 79 -63.95 18.74 -28.09
CA THR A 79 -64.54 17.54 -28.70
C THR A 79 -63.74 17.11 -29.91
N PHE A 80 -63.13 15.93 -29.82
CA PHE A 80 -62.43 15.27 -30.91
C PHE A 80 -63.43 14.41 -31.70
N THR A 81 -63.65 14.74 -32.96
CA THR A 81 -64.49 13.99 -33.91
C THR A 81 -63.64 13.14 -34.86
N SER A 82 -62.35 13.46 -35.02
CA SER A 82 -61.43 12.81 -35.96
C SER A 82 -60.07 12.51 -35.34
N ARG A 83 -59.34 11.55 -35.93
CA ARG A 83 -58.04 11.08 -35.41
C ARG A 83 -56.85 12.01 -35.68
N ASN A 84 -56.97 12.87 -36.67
CA ASN A 84 -55.98 13.89 -37.04
C ASN A 84 -56.19 15.20 -36.27
N GLN A 85 -57.18 15.30 -35.39
CA GLN A 85 -57.36 16.47 -34.54
C GLN A 85 -56.38 16.48 -33.38
N ILE A 86 -55.83 17.66 -33.10
CA ILE A 86 -54.88 17.91 -32.02
C ILE A 86 -55.34 19.09 -31.17
N THR A 87 -55.08 19.02 -29.87
CA THR A 87 -55.19 20.16 -28.94
C THR A 87 -53.82 20.45 -28.35
N ALA A 88 -53.59 21.68 -27.92
CA ALA A 88 -52.40 22.03 -27.15
C ALA A 88 -52.70 22.10 -25.64
N TYR A 89 -51.75 21.66 -24.83
CA TYR A 89 -51.76 21.87 -23.38
C TYR A 89 -50.33 22.02 -22.86
N ASN A 90 -50.05 23.06 -22.07
CA ASN A 90 -48.72 23.37 -21.55
C ASN A 90 -47.61 23.40 -22.62
N GLY A 91 -47.92 23.84 -23.85
CA GLY A 91 -46.94 23.97 -24.94
C GLY A 91 -46.69 22.70 -25.76
N GLU A 92 -47.37 21.58 -25.47
CA GLU A 92 -47.28 20.35 -26.25
C GLU A 92 -48.59 20.05 -26.99
N TYR A 93 -48.48 19.42 -28.18
CA TYR A 93 -49.63 18.97 -28.96
C TYR A 93 -50.00 17.52 -28.67
N TYR A 94 -51.30 17.26 -28.53
CA TYR A 94 -51.86 15.96 -28.17
C TYR A 94 -52.95 15.53 -29.15
N ARG A 95 -52.96 14.24 -29.54
CA ARG A 95 -54.04 13.63 -30.34
C ARG A 95 -54.67 12.43 -29.62
N PRO A 96 -55.92 12.05 -29.92
CA PRO A 96 -56.55 10.87 -29.34
C PRO A 96 -55.77 9.57 -29.61
N LYS A 97 -55.60 8.73 -28.59
CA LYS A 97 -55.06 7.36 -28.72
C LYS A 97 -55.91 6.53 -29.68
N ALA A 98 -55.28 5.54 -30.33
CA ALA A 98 -55.99 4.62 -31.21
C ALA A 98 -57.14 3.85 -30.51
N SER A 99 -57.05 3.64 -29.19
CA SER A 99 -58.04 2.94 -28.38
C SER A 99 -59.26 3.79 -27.97
N VAL A 100 -59.20 5.12 -28.11
CA VAL A 100 -60.30 6.01 -27.68
C VAL A 100 -61.40 6.03 -28.73
N SER A 101 -62.63 5.68 -28.39
CA SER A 101 -63.74 5.80 -29.35
C SER A 101 -64.05 7.28 -29.64
N LEU A 102 -64.24 7.63 -30.91
CA LEU A 102 -64.62 8.99 -31.32
C LEU A 102 -66.11 9.04 -31.70
N PRO A 103 -66.83 10.14 -31.41
CA PRO A 103 -66.32 11.39 -30.84
C PRO A 103 -66.00 11.27 -29.33
N TYR A 104 -64.95 11.97 -28.89
CA TYR A 104 -64.55 12.05 -27.49
C TYR A 104 -64.49 13.52 -27.05
N THR A 105 -65.20 13.85 -25.98
CA THR A 105 -65.20 15.18 -25.36
C THR A 105 -64.41 15.14 -24.06
N THR A 106 -63.48 16.09 -23.87
CA THR A 106 -62.73 16.21 -22.62
C THR A 106 -63.68 16.48 -21.45
N THR A 107 -63.33 15.97 -20.27
CA THR A 107 -64.11 16.11 -19.04
C THR A 107 -64.11 17.54 -18.48
N GLY A 108 -63.18 18.38 -18.94
CA GLY A 108 -63.16 19.82 -18.66
C GLY A 108 -61.95 20.50 -19.29
N ASN A 109 -61.49 21.59 -18.65
CA ASN A 109 -60.42 22.48 -19.12
C ASN A 109 -59.45 22.92 -18.00
N THR A 110 -59.47 22.24 -16.85
CA THR A 110 -58.63 22.55 -15.68
C THR A 110 -57.48 21.55 -15.51
N VAL A 111 -56.47 21.90 -14.69
CA VAL A 111 -55.36 21.00 -14.29
C VAL A 111 -55.87 19.68 -13.69
N ALA A 112 -56.96 19.75 -12.90
CA ALA A 112 -57.56 18.56 -12.30
C ALA A 112 -58.19 17.64 -13.35
N THR A 113 -58.95 18.19 -14.30
CA THR A 113 -59.55 17.41 -15.39
C THR A 113 -58.51 16.87 -16.38
N TRP A 114 -57.42 17.60 -16.61
CA TRP A 114 -56.30 17.14 -17.44
C TRP A 114 -55.65 15.87 -16.90
N SER A 115 -55.53 15.75 -15.57
CA SER A 115 -54.95 14.55 -14.94
C SER A 115 -55.74 13.28 -15.26
N THR A 116 -57.03 13.41 -15.56
CA THR A 116 -57.91 12.32 -16.00
C THR A 116 -57.86 12.13 -17.51
N ASP A 117 -57.92 13.22 -18.29
CA ASP A 117 -58.03 13.13 -19.75
C ASP A 117 -56.71 12.80 -20.47
N LYS A 118 -55.55 13.10 -19.86
CA LYS A 118 -54.22 12.82 -20.45
C LYS A 118 -54.03 11.35 -20.83
N ASP A 119 -54.70 10.44 -20.13
CA ASP A 119 -54.61 9.00 -20.38
C ASP A 119 -55.28 8.60 -21.70
N ASN A 120 -56.12 9.46 -22.29
CA ASN A 120 -56.77 9.27 -23.59
C ASN A 120 -55.95 9.80 -24.78
N PHE A 121 -54.83 10.49 -24.53
CA PHE A 121 -54.06 11.17 -25.58
C PHE A 121 -52.64 10.61 -25.76
N VAL A 122 -52.07 10.81 -26.94
CA VAL A 122 -50.63 10.65 -27.21
C VAL A 122 -50.05 12.00 -27.60
N VAL A 123 -48.83 12.28 -27.14
CA VAL A 123 -48.09 13.46 -27.56
C VAL A 123 -47.72 13.32 -29.04
N VAL A 124 -47.75 14.43 -29.77
CA VAL A 124 -47.33 14.50 -31.17
C VAL A 124 -45.82 14.82 -31.27
N GLY A 125 -45.22 15.35 -30.19
CA GLY A 125 -43.87 15.93 -30.14
C GLY A 125 -42.67 15.02 -29.79
N ASP A 126 -42.70 13.70 -30.05
CA ASP A 126 -41.54 12.79 -29.80
C ASP A 126 -40.22 13.25 -30.46
N ALA A 127 -40.32 14.09 -31.51
CA ALA A 127 -39.17 14.71 -32.16
C ALA A 127 -38.31 15.56 -31.20
N ALA A 128 -38.93 16.29 -30.26
CA ALA A 128 -38.20 17.11 -29.29
C ALA A 128 -37.40 16.22 -28.32
N LEU A 129 -38.03 15.20 -27.74
CA LEU A 129 -37.35 14.25 -26.87
C LEU A 129 -36.22 13.49 -27.60
N ARG A 130 -36.41 13.09 -28.86
CA ARG A 130 -35.33 12.47 -29.66
C ARG A 130 -34.18 13.42 -29.94
N GLN A 131 -34.46 14.70 -30.16
CA GLN A 131 -33.43 15.72 -30.33
C GLN A 131 -32.66 15.95 -29.03
N GLU A 132 -33.36 16.01 -27.89
CA GLU A 132 -32.75 16.12 -26.55
C GLU A 132 -31.89 14.89 -26.23
N LEU A 133 -32.40 13.68 -26.46
CA LEU A 133 -31.65 12.44 -26.23
C LEU A 133 -30.43 12.28 -27.17
N ALA A 134 -30.49 12.86 -28.37
CA ALA A 134 -29.41 12.81 -29.35
C ALA A 134 -28.40 13.97 -29.20
N ALA A 135 -28.68 14.96 -28.36
CA ALA A 135 -27.76 16.06 -28.08
C ALA A 135 -26.53 15.57 -27.29
N ASP A 136 -25.44 16.33 -27.34
CA ASP A 136 -24.19 15.99 -26.63
C ASP A 136 -24.39 15.84 -25.11
N ASP A 137 -25.41 16.48 -24.55
CA ASP A 137 -25.80 16.43 -23.14
C ASP A 137 -27.07 15.60 -22.87
N GLY A 138 -27.51 14.77 -23.83
CA GLY A 138 -28.72 13.95 -23.71
C GLY A 138 -28.74 12.97 -22.54
N GLU A 139 -27.59 12.64 -21.95
CA GLU A 139 -27.50 11.85 -20.72
C GLU A 139 -28.14 12.57 -19.51
N ILE A 140 -28.16 13.92 -19.48
CA ILE A 140 -28.74 14.71 -18.38
C ILE A 140 -30.26 14.51 -18.29
N VAL A 141 -30.92 14.19 -19.41
CA VAL A 141 -32.36 13.92 -19.44
C VAL A 141 -32.71 12.45 -19.12
N ILE A 142 -31.71 11.58 -18.95
CA ILE A 142 -31.89 10.21 -18.44
C ILE A 142 -31.98 10.25 -16.91
N GLY A 143 -33.08 9.71 -16.37
CA GLY A 143 -33.30 9.65 -14.93
C GLY A 143 -32.22 8.81 -14.22
N ARG A 144 -31.66 9.34 -13.13
CA ARG A 144 -30.67 8.68 -12.28
C ARG A 144 -31.17 8.63 -10.84
N ILE A 145 -30.71 7.62 -10.10
CA ILE A 145 -30.96 7.54 -8.66
C ILE A 145 -29.94 8.44 -7.96
N GLY A 146 -30.40 9.35 -7.10
CA GLY A 146 -29.50 10.28 -6.40
C GLY A 146 -28.48 9.56 -5.53
N TYR A 147 -28.94 8.63 -4.69
CA TYR A 147 -28.12 7.98 -3.66
C TYR A 147 -28.37 6.46 -3.60
N CYS A 148 -27.39 5.69 -3.13
CA CYS A 148 -27.51 4.23 -3.04
C CYS A 148 -28.71 3.77 -2.19
N SER A 149 -29.16 4.56 -1.21
CA SER A 149 -30.37 4.26 -0.44
C SER A 149 -31.65 4.18 -1.30
N GLY A 150 -31.68 4.86 -2.46
CA GLY A 150 -32.78 4.80 -3.43
C GLY A 150 -32.88 3.46 -4.18
N LEU A 151 -31.80 2.67 -4.24
CA LEU A 151 -31.82 1.35 -4.89
C LEU A 151 -32.82 0.41 -4.21
N VAL A 152 -32.90 0.46 -2.88
CA VAL A 152 -33.80 -0.38 -2.08
C VAL A 152 -35.28 -0.09 -2.37
N ALA A 153 -35.61 1.14 -2.76
CA ALA A 153 -36.96 1.55 -3.13
C ALA A 153 -37.28 1.34 -4.62
N THR A 154 -36.30 0.92 -5.42
CA THR A 154 -36.45 0.77 -6.86
C THR A 154 -36.77 -0.68 -7.22
N ASP A 155 -37.90 -0.93 -7.88
CA ASP A 155 -38.30 -2.24 -8.40
C ASP A 155 -37.69 -2.47 -9.80
N PRO A 156 -36.78 -3.45 -9.97
CA PRO A 156 -36.16 -3.73 -11.27
C PRO A 156 -37.13 -4.26 -12.32
N LYS A 157 -38.31 -4.76 -11.94
CA LYS A 157 -39.31 -5.46 -12.79
C LYS A 157 -38.85 -6.80 -13.38
N ALA A 158 -37.57 -6.94 -13.74
CA ALA A 158 -36.97 -8.17 -14.27
C ALA A 158 -35.45 -8.20 -13.99
N GLU A 159 -34.83 -9.35 -14.21
CA GLU A 159 -33.36 -9.47 -14.24
C GLU A 159 -32.76 -8.71 -15.44
N GLY A 160 -31.55 -8.15 -15.25
CA GLY A 160 -30.78 -7.52 -16.31
C GLY A 160 -31.13 -6.05 -16.59
N LYS A 161 -31.95 -5.41 -15.75
CA LYS A 161 -32.22 -3.97 -15.85
C LYS A 161 -31.08 -3.18 -15.24
N LYS A 162 -30.77 -2.02 -15.82
CA LYS A 162 -29.70 -1.14 -15.38
C LYS A 162 -30.23 0.14 -14.77
N VAL A 163 -29.53 0.65 -13.78
CA VAL A 163 -29.73 1.97 -13.19
C VAL A 163 -28.39 2.60 -12.87
N THR A 164 -28.32 3.92 -12.94
CA THR A 164 -27.14 4.70 -12.55
C THR A 164 -27.43 5.44 -11.26
N VAL A 165 -26.50 5.32 -10.30
CA VAL A 165 -26.52 6.06 -9.04
C VAL A 165 -25.45 7.16 -9.08
N ILE A 166 -25.77 8.36 -8.62
CA ILE A 166 -24.85 9.52 -8.66
C ILE A 166 -23.74 9.38 -7.60
N GLU A 167 -24.11 9.15 -6.35
CA GLU A 167 -23.19 9.04 -5.22
C GLU A 167 -23.72 8.07 -4.15
N PHE A 168 -22.90 7.63 -3.20
CA PHE A 168 -23.34 6.67 -2.18
C PHE A 168 -24.40 7.29 -1.26
N GLU A 169 -24.10 8.47 -0.74
CA GLU A 169 -24.96 9.29 0.10
C GLU A 169 -24.82 10.77 -0.28
N LYS A 170 -25.81 11.59 0.11
CA LYS A 170 -25.85 13.00 -0.24
C LYS A 170 -24.57 13.74 0.17
N GLY A 171 -23.87 14.32 -0.79
CA GLY A 171 -22.67 15.12 -0.58
C GLY A 171 -21.41 14.30 -0.30
N SER A 172 -21.41 13.00 -0.60
CA SER A 172 -20.19 12.16 -0.55
C SER A 172 -19.34 12.31 -1.81
N TYR A 173 -19.94 12.73 -2.92
CA TYR A 173 -19.38 12.88 -4.27
C TYR A 173 -18.65 11.63 -4.79
N THR A 174 -18.92 10.46 -4.20
CA THR A 174 -18.18 9.21 -4.37
C THR A 174 -19.10 8.01 -4.17
N GLY A 175 -18.67 6.82 -4.57
CA GLY A 175 -19.40 5.57 -4.28
C GLY A 175 -20.70 5.32 -5.08
N GLY A 176 -21.06 6.22 -5.99
CA GLY A 176 -22.07 5.98 -7.04
C GLY A 176 -21.57 4.95 -8.08
N GLY A 177 -22.28 4.80 -9.19
CA GLY A 177 -21.91 3.86 -10.26
C GLY A 177 -23.12 3.25 -10.96
N GLU A 178 -22.86 2.30 -11.86
CA GLU A 178 -23.91 1.54 -12.55
C GLU A 178 -24.22 0.23 -11.82
N PHE A 179 -25.51 -0.09 -11.74
CA PHE A 179 -26.01 -1.31 -11.13
C PHE A 179 -26.88 -2.08 -12.11
N ILE A 180 -26.81 -3.40 -12.06
CA ILE A 180 -27.65 -4.30 -12.83
C ILE A 180 -28.45 -5.21 -11.90
N SER A 181 -29.72 -5.45 -12.23
CA SER A 181 -30.55 -6.35 -11.44
C SER A 181 -30.18 -7.81 -11.67
N LYS A 182 -30.07 -8.57 -10.58
CA LYS A 182 -29.79 -10.01 -10.55
C LYS A 182 -30.76 -10.74 -9.63
N LEU A 183 -30.88 -12.06 -9.78
CA LEU A 183 -31.68 -12.87 -8.86
C LEU A 183 -31.09 -12.83 -7.45
N SER A 184 -31.92 -12.60 -6.44
CA SER A 184 -31.48 -12.55 -5.03
C SER A 184 -30.94 -13.88 -4.51
N THR A 185 -31.19 -14.99 -5.21
CA THR A 185 -30.63 -16.31 -4.90
C THR A 185 -29.17 -16.48 -5.31
N GLN A 186 -28.63 -15.58 -6.15
CA GLN A 186 -27.25 -15.64 -6.64
C GLN A 186 -26.29 -14.75 -5.83
N PHE A 187 -26.81 -13.73 -5.14
CA PHE A 187 -26.01 -12.70 -4.49
C PHE A 187 -26.63 -12.31 -3.14
N THR A 188 -25.78 -12.11 -2.14
CA THR A 188 -26.19 -11.62 -0.82
C THR A 188 -26.02 -10.10 -0.78
N ALA A 189 -27.05 -9.37 -0.35
CA ALA A 189 -26.96 -7.92 -0.18
C ALA A 189 -26.02 -7.56 0.98
N ASP A 190 -24.98 -6.77 0.68
CA ASP A 190 -23.99 -6.25 1.64
C ASP A 190 -24.06 -4.72 1.77
N SER A 191 -24.94 -4.09 0.99
CA SER A 191 -25.11 -2.64 0.90
C SER A 191 -23.83 -1.89 0.50
N GLY A 192 -23.05 -2.49 -0.40
CA GLY A 192 -21.96 -1.83 -1.14
C GLY A 192 -21.70 -2.44 -2.53
N LYS A 193 -21.33 -3.72 -2.61
CA LYS A 193 -21.26 -4.47 -3.90
C LYS A 193 -22.67 -4.79 -4.41
N VAL A 194 -23.56 -5.16 -3.48
CA VAL A 194 -24.90 -5.66 -3.73
C VAL A 194 -25.89 -4.97 -2.81
N PHE A 195 -26.92 -4.34 -3.39
CA PHE A 195 -28.01 -3.71 -2.66
C PHE A 195 -29.30 -4.53 -2.82
N ALA A 196 -30.13 -4.55 -1.76
CA ALA A 196 -31.49 -5.03 -1.89
C ALA A 196 -32.29 -4.16 -2.88
N SER A 197 -33.36 -4.71 -3.45
CA SER A 197 -34.31 -3.97 -4.29
C SER A 197 -35.72 -4.00 -3.68
N ALA A 198 -36.64 -3.21 -4.23
CA ALA A 198 -38.03 -3.19 -3.74
C ALA A 198 -38.77 -4.53 -3.97
N ASN A 199 -38.27 -5.35 -4.88
CA ASN A 199 -38.76 -6.69 -5.15
C ASN A 199 -37.76 -7.72 -4.61
N SER A 200 -38.14 -8.48 -3.58
CA SER A 200 -37.25 -9.43 -2.91
C SER A 200 -36.75 -10.59 -3.79
N ALA A 201 -37.32 -10.79 -4.98
CA ALA A 201 -36.79 -11.73 -5.98
C ALA A 201 -35.48 -11.24 -6.63
N TYR A 202 -35.18 -9.94 -6.52
CA TYR A 202 -34.04 -9.32 -7.17
C TYR A 202 -33.19 -8.47 -6.22
N VAL A 203 -31.93 -8.31 -6.60
CA VAL A 203 -30.96 -7.39 -5.99
C VAL A 203 -30.32 -6.52 -7.06
N TRP A 204 -29.79 -5.37 -6.67
CA TRP A 204 -28.97 -4.50 -7.50
C TRP A 204 -27.50 -4.81 -7.28
N VAL A 205 -26.80 -5.31 -8.30
CA VAL A 205 -25.38 -5.65 -8.22
C VAL A 205 -24.58 -4.61 -8.99
N ARG A 206 -23.52 -4.09 -8.37
CA ARG A 206 -22.60 -3.15 -9.02
C ARG A 206 -21.93 -3.82 -10.24
N ILE A 207 -21.94 -3.13 -11.39
CA ILE A 207 -21.36 -3.68 -12.63
C ILE A 207 -19.85 -3.87 -12.51
N GLU A 208 -19.16 -2.95 -11.84
CA GLU A 208 -17.71 -3.02 -11.61
C GLU A 208 -17.33 -4.29 -10.82
N TYR A 209 -18.14 -4.67 -9.82
CA TYR A 209 -17.93 -5.92 -9.07
C TYR A 209 -18.10 -7.15 -9.96
N LEU A 210 -19.14 -7.19 -10.80
CA LEU A 210 -19.33 -8.29 -11.76
C LEU A 210 -18.21 -8.38 -12.80
N ALA A 211 -17.57 -7.25 -13.12
CA ALA A 211 -16.42 -7.18 -14.00
C ALA A 211 -15.09 -7.57 -13.32
N GLY A 212 -15.12 -7.97 -12.05
CA GLY A 212 -13.94 -8.35 -11.29
C GLY A 212 -13.01 -7.18 -10.94
N GLN A 213 -13.53 -5.95 -10.92
CA GLN A 213 -12.76 -4.80 -10.48
C GLN A 213 -12.49 -4.85 -8.97
N PRO A 214 -11.36 -4.30 -8.50
CA PRO A 214 -11.09 -4.18 -7.08
C PRO A 214 -12.18 -3.41 -6.34
N ILE A 215 -12.47 -3.86 -5.12
CA ILE A 215 -13.43 -3.23 -4.22
C ILE A 215 -12.88 -1.89 -3.74
N GLN A 216 -13.72 -0.87 -3.74
CA GLN A 216 -13.37 0.46 -3.22
C GLN A 216 -14.11 0.71 -1.90
N PRO A 217 -13.46 1.26 -0.86
CA PRO A 217 -14.14 1.64 0.38
C PRO A 217 -15.34 2.58 0.16
N GLU A 218 -15.27 3.44 -0.85
CA GLU A 218 -16.32 4.37 -1.26
C GLU A 218 -17.62 3.66 -1.63
N TRP A 219 -17.54 2.42 -2.12
CA TRP A 219 -18.73 1.63 -2.44
C TRP A 219 -19.58 1.31 -1.21
N TYR A 220 -18.99 1.42 -0.01
CA TYR A 220 -19.66 1.21 1.28
C TYR A 220 -19.88 2.51 2.05
N GLY A 221 -19.60 3.66 1.43
CA GLY A 221 -19.81 4.98 2.01
C GLY A 221 -18.60 5.57 2.71
N CYS A 222 -17.39 5.04 2.51
CA CYS A 222 -16.19 5.74 2.96
C CYS A 222 -15.98 7.02 2.13
N ARG A 223 -15.50 8.08 2.77
CA ARG A 223 -15.20 9.37 2.15
C ARG A 223 -13.70 9.60 2.00
N GLY A 224 -12.88 9.03 2.89
CA GLY A 224 -11.43 9.16 2.81
C GLY A 224 -10.93 10.59 3.07
N LEU A 225 -11.60 11.32 3.96
CA LEU A 225 -11.35 12.73 4.29
C LEU A 225 -10.75 12.91 5.69
N GLY A 226 -10.16 11.86 6.25
CA GLY A 226 -9.51 11.90 7.55
C GLY A 226 -10.49 12.14 8.70
N SER A 227 -10.01 12.76 9.77
CA SER A 227 -10.78 12.98 11.01
C SER A 227 -11.99 13.91 10.87
N ALA A 228 -12.08 14.70 9.78
CA ALA A 228 -13.26 15.53 9.51
C ALA A 228 -14.50 14.71 9.15
N TYR A 229 -14.30 13.54 8.54
CA TYR A 229 -15.34 12.58 8.22
C TYR A 229 -14.83 11.15 8.46
N PRO A 230 -14.87 10.68 9.71
CA PRO A 230 -14.40 9.35 10.07
C PRO A 230 -15.09 8.24 9.28
N ASP A 231 -14.29 7.28 8.82
CA ASP A 231 -14.73 6.17 7.97
C ASP A 231 -14.99 4.88 8.76
N THR A 232 -14.89 4.93 10.09
CA THR A 232 -14.99 3.80 11.03
C THR A 232 -16.07 2.79 10.65
N ALA A 233 -17.33 3.24 10.57
CA ALA A 233 -18.47 2.36 10.31
C ALA A 233 -18.51 1.88 8.86
N SER A 234 -18.25 2.76 7.89
CA SER A 234 -18.29 2.44 6.46
C SER A 234 -17.18 1.47 6.06
N PHE A 235 -15.98 1.62 6.62
CA PHE A 235 -14.84 0.73 6.36
C PHE A 235 -15.06 -0.63 7.01
N MET A 236 -15.62 -0.67 8.23
CA MET A 236 -16.06 -1.92 8.86
C MET A 236 -17.12 -2.65 8.03
N LYS A 237 -18.06 -1.89 7.45
CA LYS A 237 -19.08 -2.43 6.56
C LYS A 237 -18.47 -3.03 5.29
N MET A 238 -17.50 -2.35 4.67
CA MET A 238 -16.72 -2.90 3.55
C MET A 238 -16.06 -4.22 3.93
N ILE A 239 -15.32 -4.25 5.04
CA ILE A 239 -14.65 -5.45 5.53
C ILE A 239 -15.62 -6.60 5.73
N SER A 240 -16.81 -6.33 6.31
CA SER A 240 -17.83 -7.35 6.53
C SER A 240 -18.41 -7.92 5.23
N GLY A 241 -18.36 -7.15 4.14
CA GLY A 241 -18.79 -7.56 2.80
C GLY A 241 -17.71 -8.27 1.97
N LEU A 242 -16.46 -8.33 2.44
CA LEU A 242 -15.39 -9.01 1.71
C LEU A 242 -15.60 -10.52 1.66
N GLU A 243 -15.21 -11.11 0.55
CA GLU A 243 -15.15 -12.55 0.30
C GLU A 243 -13.69 -13.00 0.12
N ASP A 244 -13.43 -14.30 0.24
CA ASP A 244 -12.10 -14.82 -0.02
C ASP A 244 -11.65 -14.46 -1.45
N ASN A 245 -10.38 -14.07 -1.61
CA ASN A 245 -9.77 -13.59 -2.86
C ASN A 245 -10.10 -12.14 -3.26
N ASP A 246 -10.88 -11.39 -2.46
CA ASP A 246 -11.15 -9.99 -2.78
C ASP A 246 -9.88 -9.12 -2.71
N THR A 247 -9.80 -8.17 -3.65
CA THR A 247 -8.79 -7.11 -3.65
C THR A 247 -9.47 -5.78 -3.36
N VAL A 248 -8.97 -5.05 -2.38
CA VAL A 248 -9.37 -3.69 -2.04
C VAL A 248 -8.36 -2.70 -2.63
N LEU A 249 -8.86 -1.73 -3.39
CA LEU A 249 -8.09 -0.61 -3.91
C LEU A 249 -8.50 0.66 -3.18
N LEU A 250 -7.60 1.19 -2.36
CA LEU A 250 -7.83 2.42 -1.62
C LEU A 250 -7.74 3.63 -2.55
N GLY A 251 -8.65 4.57 -2.40
CA GLY A 251 -8.72 5.76 -3.24
C GLY A 251 -7.45 6.61 -3.18
N MET A 252 -7.09 7.19 -4.32
CA MET A 252 -5.85 7.95 -4.51
C MET A 252 -5.75 9.12 -3.53
N GLY A 253 -4.67 9.15 -2.74
CA GLY A 253 -4.38 10.24 -1.79
C GLY A 253 -5.35 10.37 -0.61
N ARG A 254 -6.26 9.40 -0.41
CA ARG A 254 -7.31 9.47 0.63
C ARG A 254 -6.82 9.03 2.00
N GLU A 255 -7.39 9.61 3.04
CA GLU A 255 -7.17 9.18 4.42
C GLU A 255 -8.44 8.54 4.98
N TYR A 256 -8.40 7.22 5.21
CA TYR A 256 -9.46 6.50 5.91
C TYR A 256 -9.14 6.52 7.40
N TYR A 257 -9.98 7.18 8.17
CA TYR A 257 -9.75 7.46 9.58
C TYR A 257 -10.71 6.71 10.49
N ASN A 258 -10.15 6.02 11.47
CA ASN A 258 -10.88 5.31 12.50
C ASN A 258 -10.94 6.12 13.80
N ASP A 259 -12.13 6.62 14.14
CA ASP A 259 -12.39 7.45 15.31
C ASP A 259 -12.97 6.69 16.51
N ASP A 260 -13.10 5.37 16.46
CA ASP A 260 -13.85 4.65 17.50
C ASP A 260 -13.19 4.72 18.89
N PRO A 261 -13.90 5.21 19.92
CA PRO A 261 -13.47 5.12 21.31
C PRO A 261 -13.34 3.68 21.83
N TYR A 262 -14.11 2.72 21.30
CA TYR A 262 -14.34 1.42 21.92
C TYR A 262 -13.73 0.22 21.18
N ASN A 263 -12.58 0.40 20.55
CA ASN A 263 -11.75 -0.69 20.06
C ASN A 263 -12.26 -1.39 18.76
N THR A 264 -12.86 -0.67 17.81
CA THR A 264 -13.10 -1.21 16.46
C THR A 264 -11.80 -1.24 15.68
N ARG A 265 -11.09 -2.36 15.81
CA ARG A 265 -10.15 -2.84 14.79
C ARG A 265 -10.84 -3.00 13.44
N TRP A 266 -10.14 -2.70 12.36
CA TRP A 266 -10.51 -3.18 11.03
C TRP A 266 -10.01 -4.62 10.85
N ALA A 267 -10.90 -5.57 11.18
CA ALA A 267 -10.55 -6.98 11.32
C ALA A 267 -10.65 -7.75 10.00
N ILE A 268 -9.52 -8.22 9.47
CA ILE A 268 -9.46 -9.05 8.26
C ILE A 268 -9.44 -10.52 8.66
N THR A 269 -10.50 -11.24 8.27
CA THR A 269 -10.70 -12.67 8.59
C THR A 269 -10.90 -13.55 7.36
N LYS A 270 -10.97 -12.95 6.17
CA LYS A 270 -11.10 -13.64 4.88
C LYS A 270 -9.72 -14.00 4.32
N ASN A 271 -9.66 -15.08 3.57
CA ASN A 271 -8.41 -15.57 2.98
C ASN A 271 -8.09 -14.84 1.67
N ASN A 272 -6.81 -14.76 1.34
CA ASN A 272 -6.31 -14.19 0.10
C ASN A 272 -6.78 -12.76 -0.16
N ILE A 273 -6.86 -11.96 0.91
CA ILE A 273 -7.22 -10.54 0.80
C ILE A 273 -5.99 -9.72 0.45
N SER A 274 -6.16 -8.82 -0.53
CA SER A 274 -5.18 -7.81 -0.89
C SER A 274 -5.71 -6.41 -0.59
N ILE A 275 -4.96 -5.59 0.12
CA ILE A 275 -5.28 -4.16 0.34
C ILE A 275 -4.16 -3.32 -0.28
N VAL A 276 -4.51 -2.49 -1.27
CA VAL A 276 -3.56 -1.74 -2.09
C VAL A 276 -3.79 -0.23 -1.96
N GLY A 277 -2.79 0.50 -1.49
CA GLY A 277 -2.79 1.96 -1.38
C GLY A 277 -2.37 2.67 -2.66
N GLN A 278 -2.98 3.82 -2.93
CA GLN A 278 -2.63 4.73 -4.04
C GLN A 278 -2.16 6.09 -3.53
N GLY A 279 -1.19 6.09 -2.61
CA GLY A 279 -0.84 7.26 -1.80
C GLY A 279 -1.81 7.49 -0.65
N SER A 280 -2.58 6.47 -0.29
CA SER A 280 -3.63 6.52 0.73
C SER A 280 -3.05 6.33 2.13
N THR A 281 -3.81 6.75 3.14
CA THR A 281 -3.52 6.57 4.55
C THR A 281 -4.62 5.77 5.22
N LEU A 282 -4.25 4.78 6.04
CA LEU A 282 -5.12 4.20 7.05
C LEU A 282 -4.67 4.75 8.40
N SER A 283 -5.58 5.38 9.13
CA SER A 283 -5.24 6.04 10.38
C SER A 283 -6.27 5.76 11.46
N ARG A 284 -5.85 5.97 12.70
CA ARG A 284 -6.75 5.98 13.86
C ARG A 284 -6.60 7.26 14.66
N ARG A 285 -7.56 7.54 15.53
CA ARG A 285 -7.41 8.55 16.57
C ARG A 285 -6.30 8.20 17.57
N THR A 286 -5.84 9.22 18.30
CA THR A 286 -5.02 9.03 19.50
C THR A 286 -5.81 8.33 20.61
N MET A 287 -5.16 7.42 21.33
CA MET A 287 -5.79 6.67 22.42
C MET A 287 -5.81 7.46 23.74
N LEU A 288 -6.83 7.20 24.55
CA LEU A 288 -7.01 7.68 25.91
C LEU A 288 -6.71 6.56 26.91
N SER A 289 -6.44 6.91 28.18
CA SER A 289 -6.21 5.92 29.24
C SER A 289 -7.43 5.07 29.60
N SER A 290 -8.63 5.51 29.24
CA SER A 290 -9.86 4.75 29.35
C SER A 290 -9.99 3.64 28.30
N ASP A 291 -9.16 3.68 27.27
CA ASP A 291 -9.24 2.74 26.16
C ASP A 291 -8.52 1.44 26.54
N GLY A 292 -8.84 0.33 25.86
CA GLY A 292 -8.17 -0.95 26.11
C GLY A 292 -6.83 -1.05 25.35
N PHE A 293 -6.92 -0.96 24.03
CA PHE A 293 -5.80 -0.95 23.09
C PHE A 293 -6.24 -0.29 21.79
N GLY A 294 -5.29 0.13 20.95
CA GLY A 294 -5.58 0.77 19.66
C GLY A 294 -4.99 0.01 18.49
N ILE A 295 -5.80 -0.43 17.53
CA ILE A 295 -5.34 -1.14 16.33
C ILE A 295 -5.96 -0.49 15.10
N ILE A 296 -5.16 -0.27 14.03
CA ILE A 296 -5.72 0.09 12.72
C ILE A 296 -6.21 -1.19 12.03
N LEU A 297 -5.30 -2.07 11.59
CA LEU A 297 -5.63 -3.35 10.95
C LEU A 297 -5.34 -4.54 11.87
N ASP A 298 -6.30 -5.46 11.99
CA ASP A 298 -6.16 -6.70 12.78
C ASP A 298 -6.44 -7.92 11.89
N VAL A 299 -5.40 -8.65 11.54
CA VAL A 299 -5.44 -9.78 10.61
C VAL A 299 -5.38 -11.08 11.41
N GLN A 300 -6.40 -11.93 11.31
CA GLN A 300 -6.54 -13.08 12.19
C GLN A 300 -6.90 -14.35 11.45
N SER A 301 -6.07 -15.39 11.66
CA SER A 301 -6.34 -16.75 11.17
C SER A 301 -6.56 -16.82 9.65
N VAL A 302 -5.84 -15.99 8.89
CA VAL A 302 -5.97 -15.94 7.43
C VAL A 302 -4.84 -16.67 6.72
N THR A 303 -5.16 -17.24 5.57
CA THR A 303 -4.18 -17.75 4.61
C THR A 303 -4.09 -16.79 3.44
N LYS A 304 -2.88 -16.31 3.14
CA LYS A 304 -2.57 -15.26 2.17
C LYS A 304 -3.16 -13.91 2.54
N PHE A 305 -2.30 -12.97 2.90
CA PHE A 305 -2.68 -11.58 3.09
C PHE A 305 -1.62 -10.67 2.47
N TYR A 306 -2.05 -9.75 1.62
CA TYR A 306 -1.18 -8.75 1.01
C TYR A 306 -1.59 -7.34 1.43
N LEU A 307 -0.63 -6.59 1.96
CA LEU A 307 -0.76 -5.15 2.20
C LEU A 307 0.32 -4.44 1.39
N GLY A 308 -0.06 -3.55 0.50
CA GLY A 308 0.90 -2.92 -0.40
C GLY A 308 0.41 -1.70 -1.15
N GLY A 309 1.04 -1.43 -2.29
CA GLY A 309 0.93 -0.14 -2.97
C GLY A 309 1.64 0.97 -2.18
N ARG A 310 1.37 2.24 -2.52
CA ARG A 310 1.85 3.38 -1.74
C ARG A 310 0.85 3.62 -0.61
N LEU A 311 1.18 3.15 0.59
CA LEU A 311 0.26 3.14 1.73
C LEU A 311 0.96 3.63 3.01
N HIS A 312 0.28 4.51 3.74
CA HIS A 312 0.74 4.98 5.05
C HIS A 312 -0.17 4.47 6.16
N LEU A 313 0.41 3.91 7.22
CA LEU A 313 -0.29 3.52 8.44
C LEU A 313 0.03 4.53 9.55
N ALA A 314 -0.94 5.36 9.92
CA ALA A 314 -0.73 6.42 10.91
C ALA A 314 -1.42 6.09 12.24
N GLY A 315 -0.64 5.69 13.25
CA GLY A 315 -1.16 5.44 14.59
C GLY A 315 -1.55 6.72 15.34
N ASN A 316 -0.96 7.87 15.00
CA ASN A 316 -1.28 9.18 15.60
C ASN A 316 -1.07 9.28 17.12
N ASP A 317 -0.28 8.40 17.73
CA ASP A 317 0.09 8.57 19.15
C ASP A 317 1.01 9.79 19.33
N PRO A 318 0.93 10.52 20.46
CA PRO A 318 1.81 11.66 20.68
C PRO A 318 3.26 11.22 20.81
N LEU A 319 4.19 12.13 20.52
CA LEU A 319 5.62 11.87 20.59
C LEU A 319 6.19 12.44 21.88
N SER A 320 7.01 11.66 22.57
CA SER A 320 7.74 12.10 23.76
C SER A 320 9.04 11.33 23.96
N GLU A 321 9.85 11.72 24.94
CA GLU A 321 10.97 10.91 25.42
C GLU A 321 10.46 9.67 26.18
N ILE A 322 11.37 8.75 26.50
CA ILE A 322 11.07 7.57 27.33
C ILE A 322 11.24 7.95 28.80
N TYR A 323 10.26 7.60 29.62
CA TYR A 323 10.26 7.90 31.05
C TYR A 323 10.32 6.63 31.88
N ASN A 324 10.98 6.71 33.04
CA ASN A 324 10.89 5.68 34.07
C ASN A 324 9.64 5.87 34.95
N THR A 325 9.45 4.99 35.93
CA THR A 325 8.30 5.03 36.86
C THR A 325 8.24 6.28 37.74
N SER A 326 9.35 7.02 37.87
CA SER A 326 9.42 8.30 38.59
C SER A 326 9.14 9.50 37.69
N GLY A 327 8.79 9.30 36.42
CA GLY A 327 8.58 10.38 35.45
C GLY A 327 9.87 11.07 35.02
N VAL A 328 11.04 10.47 35.27
CA VAL A 328 12.34 10.98 34.82
C VAL A 328 12.63 10.45 33.44
N SER A 329 12.98 11.35 32.52
CA SER A 329 13.38 10.99 31.16
C SER A 329 14.69 10.18 31.17
N LEU A 330 14.73 9.12 30.36
CA LEU A 330 15.87 8.21 30.23
C LEU A 330 16.74 8.47 29.01
N ASN A 331 16.31 9.35 28.12
CA ASN A 331 17.03 9.74 26.92
C ASN A 331 16.92 11.26 26.70
N SER A 332 17.72 11.81 25.80
CA SER A 332 17.71 13.25 25.52
C SER A 332 17.62 13.52 24.02
N GLY A 333 16.65 14.33 23.61
CA GLY A 333 16.57 14.88 22.25
C GLY A 333 16.08 13.90 21.17
N VAL A 334 15.59 12.72 21.57
CA VAL A 334 15.01 11.72 20.66
C VAL A 334 13.60 11.37 21.15
N SER A 335 12.62 11.49 20.26
CA SER A 335 11.24 11.18 20.60
C SER A 335 10.78 9.86 19.99
N TYR A 336 9.86 9.23 20.71
CA TYR A 336 9.21 7.96 20.43
C TYR A 336 7.70 8.13 20.59
N SER A 337 6.91 7.19 20.06
CA SER A 337 5.48 7.19 20.39
C SER A 337 5.28 7.04 21.91
N ASN A 338 4.31 7.75 22.47
CA ASN A 338 3.98 7.75 23.88
C ASN A 338 2.46 7.64 23.99
N SER A 339 1.94 6.48 24.36
CA SER A 339 0.50 6.23 24.41
C SER A 339 0.10 5.72 25.79
N PRO A 340 -1.06 6.10 26.34
CA PRO A 340 -1.52 5.57 27.62
C PRO A 340 -1.89 4.08 27.59
N VAL A 341 -1.99 3.48 26.40
CA VAL A 341 -2.35 2.07 26.18
C VAL A 341 -1.47 1.46 25.10
N GLN A 342 -1.49 0.14 24.97
CA GLN A 342 -0.80 -0.53 23.86
C GLN A 342 -1.48 -0.21 22.53
N THR A 343 -0.68 0.13 21.52
CA THR A 343 -1.21 0.41 20.19
C THR A 343 -0.41 -0.25 19.07
N PHE A 344 -1.08 -0.48 17.95
CA PHE A 344 -0.61 -1.21 16.79
C PHE A 344 -1.05 -0.50 15.51
N CYS A 345 -0.15 -0.32 14.54
CA CYS A 345 -0.59 -0.02 13.17
C CYS A 345 -1.18 -1.29 12.53
N ILE A 346 -0.52 -2.43 12.69
CA ILE A 346 -1.03 -3.71 12.23
C ILE A 346 -0.75 -4.82 13.25
N ARG A 347 -1.75 -5.67 13.46
CA ARG A 347 -1.61 -6.90 14.24
C ARG A 347 -1.94 -8.09 13.36
N ILE A 348 -1.12 -9.13 13.39
CA ILE A 348 -1.26 -10.32 12.55
C ILE A 348 -1.08 -11.55 13.43
N GLU A 349 -2.13 -12.35 13.54
CA GLU A 349 -2.17 -13.50 14.44
C GLU A 349 -2.57 -14.78 13.69
N ASN A 350 -1.88 -15.88 13.98
CA ASN A 350 -2.20 -17.23 13.50
C ASN A 350 -2.39 -17.35 11.98
N SER A 351 -1.63 -16.56 11.22
CA SER A 351 -1.82 -16.40 9.78
C SER A 351 -0.64 -16.94 8.98
N SER A 352 -0.86 -17.26 7.70
CA SER A 352 0.21 -17.74 6.81
C SER A 352 0.23 -17.03 5.47
N ASP A 353 1.40 -16.99 4.82
CA ASP A 353 1.61 -16.33 3.52
C ASP A 353 1.31 -14.82 3.58
N VAL A 354 1.92 -14.14 4.55
CA VAL A 354 1.70 -12.71 4.82
C VAL A 354 2.77 -11.90 4.11
N VAL A 355 2.35 -10.89 3.34
CA VAL A 355 3.24 -9.98 2.63
C VAL A 355 2.85 -8.53 2.92
N ILE A 356 3.78 -7.78 3.51
CA ILE A 356 3.73 -6.32 3.59
C ILE A 356 4.77 -5.76 2.61
N GLY A 357 4.29 -5.04 1.59
CA GLY A 357 5.07 -4.52 0.48
C GLY A 357 5.96 -3.32 0.83
N ASP A 358 6.97 -3.06 0.00
CA ASP A 358 7.97 -2.02 0.19
C ASP A 358 7.43 -0.58 0.12
N GLY A 359 6.32 -0.36 -0.58
CA GLY A 359 5.60 0.91 -0.61
C GLY A 359 4.81 1.24 0.67
N VAL A 360 4.79 0.33 1.66
CA VAL A 360 4.11 0.53 2.94
C VAL A 360 5.02 1.28 3.91
N THR A 361 4.46 2.29 4.56
CA THR A 361 5.11 3.02 5.65
C THR A 361 4.22 3.02 6.89
N GLY A 362 4.81 3.14 8.07
CA GLY A 362 4.02 3.17 9.31
C GLY A 362 4.68 3.97 10.42
N GLU A 363 3.87 4.67 11.22
CA GLU A 363 4.39 5.49 12.30
C GLU A 363 3.48 5.64 13.51
N ARG A 364 4.10 6.04 14.63
CA ARG A 364 3.42 6.58 15.82
C ARG A 364 2.44 5.60 16.47
N ALA A 365 2.94 4.43 16.82
CA ALA A 365 2.26 3.42 17.63
C ALA A 365 3.23 2.78 18.62
N THR A 366 2.77 2.13 19.70
CA THR A 366 3.64 1.36 20.60
C THR A 366 4.41 0.32 19.78
N TYR A 367 3.68 -0.46 18.99
CA TYR A 367 4.21 -1.38 17.99
C TYR A 367 3.73 -0.94 16.61
N ILE A 368 4.59 -0.91 15.60
CA ILE A 368 4.08 -0.70 14.24
C ILE A 368 3.41 -2.00 13.76
N GLY A 369 4.09 -3.14 13.91
CA GLY A 369 3.58 -4.47 13.63
C GLY A 369 3.77 -5.43 14.80
N TYR A 370 2.72 -6.18 15.12
CA TYR A 370 2.79 -7.33 16.03
C TYR A 370 2.38 -8.61 15.32
N ILE A 371 3.29 -9.58 15.26
CA ILE A 371 3.15 -10.84 14.52
C ILE A 371 3.28 -12.00 15.50
N ASN A 372 2.25 -12.82 15.61
CA ASN A 372 2.23 -13.95 16.53
C ASN A 372 1.67 -15.21 15.87
N GLY A 373 2.36 -16.34 16.03
CA GLY A 373 1.88 -17.63 15.51
C GLY A 373 1.83 -17.71 13.98
N CYS A 374 2.66 -16.95 13.27
CA CYS A 374 2.57 -16.81 11.82
C CYS A 374 3.64 -17.61 11.07
N THR A 375 3.35 -17.99 9.82
CA THR A 375 4.28 -18.75 8.95
C THR A 375 4.41 -18.09 7.59
N ARG A 376 5.63 -18.05 7.01
CA ARG A 376 5.92 -17.40 5.71
C ARG A 376 5.50 -15.93 5.72
N VAL A 377 6.23 -15.13 6.48
CA VAL A 377 5.97 -13.70 6.66
C VAL A 377 7.07 -12.90 5.97
N SER A 378 6.69 -12.00 5.06
CA SER A 378 7.60 -11.08 4.38
C SER A 378 7.20 -9.64 4.66
N ILE A 379 8.11 -8.84 5.22
CA ILE A 379 7.84 -7.43 5.56
C ILE A 379 8.93 -6.55 4.96
N LYS A 380 8.50 -5.55 4.20
CA LYS A 380 9.35 -4.51 3.62
C LYS A 380 8.74 -3.14 3.90
N GLY A 381 9.56 -2.10 3.83
CA GLY A 381 9.08 -0.72 3.92
C GLY A 381 9.86 0.11 4.93
N SER A 382 9.28 1.25 5.32
CA SER A 382 9.90 2.20 6.24
C SER A 382 8.98 2.53 7.40
N TYR A 383 9.48 2.33 8.61
CA TYR A 383 8.70 2.43 9.84
C TYR A 383 9.43 3.28 10.85
N ARG A 384 8.69 4.07 11.63
CA ARG A 384 9.32 4.98 12.58
C ARG A 384 8.47 5.28 13.80
N TYR A 385 9.09 5.74 14.86
CA TYR A 385 8.39 6.15 16.08
C TYR A 385 7.55 5.01 16.70
N SER A 386 8.16 3.84 16.90
CA SER A 386 7.61 2.87 17.85
C SER A 386 7.78 3.41 19.28
N GLY A 387 6.97 2.95 20.22
CA GLY A 387 6.69 3.74 21.42
C GLY A 387 6.77 3.06 22.77
N GLN A 388 6.57 3.86 23.80
CA GLN A 388 6.37 3.44 25.19
C GLN A 388 4.89 3.54 25.55
N VAL A 389 4.37 2.54 26.28
CA VAL A 389 3.11 2.70 27.00
C VAL A 389 3.38 3.51 28.28
N TYR A 390 2.80 4.70 28.39
CA TYR A 390 3.05 5.63 29.50
C TYR A 390 1.77 6.40 29.88
N PRO A 391 1.46 6.60 31.18
CA PRO A 391 2.26 6.28 32.38
C PRO A 391 2.48 4.79 32.65
N LEU A 392 3.64 4.46 33.22
CA LEU A 392 3.99 3.08 33.59
C LEU A 392 3.17 2.58 34.78
N THR A 393 2.73 1.32 34.71
CA THR A 393 2.02 0.63 35.82
C THR A 393 2.89 -0.40 36.54
N GLY A 394 4.09 -0.70 36.03
CA GLY A 394 5.03 -1.67 36.60
C GLY A 394 6.49 -1.24 36.42
N SER A 395 7.42 -2.13 36.79
CA SER A 395 8.87 -1.87 36.66
C SER A 395 9.41 -2.05 35.25
N ASP A 396 8.65 -2.72 34.36
CA ASP A 396 8.97 -2.83 32.95
C ASP A 396 8.69 -1.49 32.24
N LEU A 397 9.65 -1.03 31.44
CA LEU A 397 9.54 0.20 30.67
C LEU A 397 8.47 0.14 29.58
N SER A 398 7.87 -1.03 29.30
CA SER A 398 6.71 -1.18 28.41
C SER A 398 6.97 -0.59 27.01
N LEU A 399 8.16 -0.87 26.48
CA LEU A 399 8.64 -0.38 25.19
C LEU A 399 8.19 -1.31 24.07
N GLY A 400 7.87 -0.75 22.91
CA GLY A 400 7.52 -1.50 21.71
C GLY A 400 8.48 -1.29 20.56
N SER A 401 8.55 -2.31 19.70
CA SER A 401 9.39 -2.35 18.50
C SER A 401 8.64 -1.87 17.26
N ALA A 402 9.35 -1.56 16.15
CA ALA A 402 8.67 -1.42 14.87
C ALA A 402 7.97 -2.74 14.52
N PHE A 403 8.68 -3.86 14.51
CA PHE A 403 8.07 -5.18 14.33
C PHE A 403 8.46 -6.14 15.43
N LYS A 404 7.45 -6.76 16.05
CA LYS A 404 7.61 -7.81 17.04
C LYS A 404 7.09 -9.14 16.51
N PHE A 405 7.89 -10.19 16.66
CA PHE A 405 7.57 -11.55 16.24
C PHE A 405 7.61 -12.51 17.44
N ASN A 406 6.59 -13.33 17.54
CA ASN A 406 6.51 -14.40 18.53
C ASN A 406 5.97 -15.68 17.88
N ASN A 407 6.50 -16.84 18.28
CA ASN A 407 6.05 -18.16 17.83
C ASN A 407 5.88 -18.29 16.30
N SER A 408 6.77 -17.67 15.52
CA SER A 408 6.61 -17.54 14.07
C SER A 408 7.78 -18.17 13.29
N THR A 409 7.53 -18.64 12.07
CA THR A 409 8.56 -19.31 11.24
C THR A 409 8.58 -18.81 9.81
N GLU A 410 9.74 -18.90 9.15
CA GLU A 410 9.96 -18.42 7.78
C GLU A 410 9.72 -16.91 7.68
N ILE A 411 10.44 -16.16 8.52
CA ILE A 411 10.32 -14.70 8.65
C ILE A 411 11.38 -14.01 7.79
N ASN A 412 10.95 -13.12 6.91
CA ASN A 412 11.84 -12.31 6.07
C ASN A 412 11.52 -10.83 6.24
N THR A 413 12.49 -10.03 6.67
CA THR A 413 12.38 -8.57 6.73
C THR A 413 13.38 -7.91 5.79
N ASP A 414 13.03 -6.78 5.18
CA ASP A 414 13.97 -5.78 4.62
C ASP A 414 13.36 -4.40 4.87
N ILE A 415 13.61 -3.87 6.07
CA ILE A 415 12.95 -2.67 6.55
C ILE A 415 13.94 -1.59 6.97
N THR A 416 13.49 -0.34 6.90
CA THR A 416 14.05 0.76 7.69
C THR A 416 13.18 0.96 8.93
N ALA A 417 13.78 1.08 10.11
CA ALA A 417 13.08 1.21 11.38
C ALA A 417 13.81 2.20 12.29
N ASP A 418 13.38 3.46 12.28
CA ASP A 418 14.07 4.57 12.96
C ASP A 418 13.27 5.10 14.16
N ASN A 419 13.97 5.63 15.15
CA ASN A 419 13.36 6.20 16.35
C ASN A 419 12.40 5.18 17.01
N CYS A 420 12.83 3.93 17.16
CA CYS A 420 12.06 2.89 17.81
C CYS A 420 12.42 2.76 19.30
N ALA A 421 11.42 2.76 20.18
CA ALA A 421 11.62 2.73 21.63
C ALA A 421 12.27 1.43 22.10
N TYR A 422 11.87 0.28 21.55
CA TYR A 422 12.60 -0.97 21.75
C TYR A 422 13.52 -1.23 20.57
N SER A 423 13.08 -2.00 19.57
CA SER A 423 13.91 -2.33 18.42
C SER A 423 13.23 -2.10 17.08
N GLY A 424 14.02 -2.16 16.00
CA GLY A 424 13.45 -2.22 14.66
C GLY A 424 12.76 -3.57 14.45
N VAL A 425 13.49 -4.66 14.69
CA VAL A 425 12.95 -6.02 14.65
C VAL A 425 13.22 -6.74 15.97
N GLU A 426 12.16 -7.17 16.64
CA GLU A 426 12.19 -7.97 17.86
C GLU A 426 11.69 -9.38 17.58
N LEU A 427 12.54 -10.37 17.83
CA LEU A 427 12.14 -11.78 17.91
C LEU A 427 12.06 -12.15 19.40
N GLU A 428 10.87 -12.02 19.97
CA GLU A 428 10.68 -12.18 21.42
C GLU A 428 10.90 -13.63 21.85
N GLY A 429 10.25 -14.59 21.18
CA GLY A 429 10.30 -15.99 21.59
C GLY A 429 9.96 -16.97 20.48
N TYR A 430 10.69 -18.09 20.44
CA TYR A 430 10.32 -19.28 19.65
C TYR A 430 10.15 -19.01 18.14
N ASN A 431 11.04 -18.20 17.56
CA ASN A 431 11.02 -17.94 16.13
C ASN A 431 12.07 -18.77 15.38
N TYR A 432 11.74 -19.22 14.17
CA TYR A 432 12.60 -20.12 13.41
C TYR A 432 12.67 -19.75 11.94
N ASN A 433 13.85 -19.90 11.34
CA ASN A 433 14.09 -19.84 9.90
C ASN A 433 13.79 -18.46 9.27
N GLY A 434 14.77 -17.92 8.56
CA GLY A 434 14.56 -16.80 7.64
C GLY A 434 15.66 -15.76 7.67
N THR A 435 15.33 -14.55 7.25
CA THR A 435 16.28 -13.45 7.11
C THR A 435 15.79 -12.20 7.82
N ILE A 436 16.62 -11.66 8.72
CA ILE A 436 16.36 -10.38 9.38
C ILE A 436 17.29 -9.32 8.78
N LYS A 437 16.75 -8.53 7.85
CA LYS A 437 17.42 -7.35 7.33
C LYS A 437 16.74 -6.10 7.85
N VAL A 438 17.51 -5.27 8.54
CA VAL A 438 17.02 -4.05 9.18
C VAL A 438 18.07 -2.95 9.12
N ARG A 439 17.62 -1.75 8.76
CA ARG A 439 18.38 -0.51 8.88
C ARG A 439 17.71 0.36 9.91
N SER A 440 18.46 0.82 10.91
CA SER A 440 17.87 1.59 12.01
C SER A 440 18.79 2.71 12.48
N LYS A 441 18.16 3.82 12.88
CA LYS A 441 18.81 4.95 13.51
C LYS A 441 18.06 5.38 14.78
N ASN A 442 18.81 5.73 15.83
CA ASN A 442 18.29 6.30 17.07
C ASN A 442 17.26 5.41 17.80
N ASN A 443 17.42 4.09 17.75
CA ASN A 443 16.58 3.21 18.55
C ASN A 443 17.07 3.20 20.01
N TYR A 444 16.16 3.24 20.97
CA TYR A 444 16.55 3.26 22.38
C TYR A 444 17.03 1.89 22.88
N HIS A 445 16.61 0.77 22.28
CA HIS A 445 17.22 -0.53 22.58
C HIS A 445 18.20 -0.96 21.49
N ALA A 446 17.73 -1.55 20.40
CA ALA A 446 18.59 -2.11 19.36
C ALA A 446 18.02 -1.93 17.95
N ALA A 447 18.81 -2.18 16.90
CA ALA A 447 18.23 -2.32 15.56
C ALA A 447 17.49 -3.66 15.43
N ALA A 448 18.13 -4.75 15.92
CA ALA A 448 17.50 -6.06 16.03
C ALA A 448 17.69 -6.64 17.45
N HIS A 449 16.65 -7.27 17.98
CA HIS A 449 16.72 -7.97 19.26
C HIS A 449 16.14 -9.38 19.12
N LEU A 450 16.99 -10.38 19.22
CA LEU A 450 16.62 -11.79 19.30
C LEU A 450 16.64 -12.22 20.77
N PHE A 451 15.49 -12.19 21.44
CA PHE A 451 15.42 -12.32 22.90
C PHE A 451 15.60 -13.76 23.39
N THR A 452 14.67 -14.69 23.10
CA THR A 452 14.83 -16.09 23.54
C THR A 452 14.43 -17.13 22.49
N ARG A 453 15.18 -18.24 22.43
CA ARG A 453 14.85 -19.44 21.61
C ARG A 453 14.61 -19.13 20.12
N ASN A 454 15.44 -18.27 19.54
CA ASN A 454 15.39 -17.95 18.11
C ASN A 454 16.45 -18.76 17.35
N ALA A 455 16.11 -19.39 16.22
CA ALA A 455 17.08 -20.21 15.50
C ALA A 455 17.00 -20.13 13.96
N ASN A 456 18.14 -20.40 13.32
CA ASN A 456 18.30 -20.47 11.85
C ASN A 456 17.99 -19.15 11.14
N PHE A 457 18.58 -18.04 11.62
CA PHE A 457 18.42 -16.73 10.98
C PHE A 457 19.70 -16.27 10.30
N THR A 458 19.56 -15.74 9.09
CA THR A 458 20.57 -14.88 8.47
C THR A 458 20.24 -13.43 8.81
N VAL A 459 21.20 -12.67 9.32
CA VAL A 459 21.03 -11.27 9.70
C VAL A 459 21.84 -10.34 8.79
N ASP A 460 21.24 -9.21 8.43
CA ASP A 460 21.90 -8.09 7.75
C ASP A 460 21.46 -6.80 8.46
N VAL A 461 22.20 -6.44 9.50
CA VAL A 461 21.86 -5.35 10.41
C VAL A 461 22.76 -4.15 10.14
N SER A 462 22.16 -3.01 9.82
CA SER A 462 22.85 -1.72 9.76
C SER A 462 22.25 -0.78 10.79
N ALA A 463 23.04 -0.34 11.76
CA ALA A 463 22.55 0.42 12.89
C ALA A 463 23.37 1.69 13.13
N GLU A 464 22.70 2.78 13.50
CA GLU A 464 23.32 4.05 13.87
C GLU A 464 22.74 4.55 15.21
N ASP A 465 23.63 4.91 16.13
CA ASP A 465 23.29 5.55 17.41
C ASP A 465 22.16 4.85 18.20
N CYS A 466 22.09 3.52 18.11
CA CYS A 466 21.24 2.71 18.98
C CYS A 466 21.84 2.72 20.40
N VAL A 467 21.01 2.81 21.44
CA VAL A 467 21.47 3.08 22.82
C VAL A 467 21.94 1.81 23.55
N VAL A 468 21.34 0.63 23.30
CA VAL A 468 21.78 -0.63 23.93
C VAL A 468 22.71 -1.44 23.03
N SER A 469 22.36 -1.65 21.75
CA SER A 469 23.25 -2.36 20.81
C SER A 469 22.85 -2.17 19.35
N GLY A 470 23.72 -2.55 18.41
CA GLY A 470 23.29 -2.77 17.02
C GLY A 470 22.35 -3.98 16.93
N ILE A 471 22.84 -5.15 17.34
CA ILE A 471 22.04 -6.36 17.52
C ILE A 471 22.23 -6.94 18.93
N PHE A 472 21.12 -7.35 19.54
CA PHE A 472 21.08 -8.11 20.78
C PHE A 472 20.71 -9.57 20.50
N ILE A 473 21.46 -10.52 21.05
CA ILE A 473 21.19 -11.96 20.98
C ILE A 473 21.15 -12.53 22.39
N GLY A 474 19.97 -13.02 22.79
CA GLY A 474 19.70 -13.56 24.11
C GLY A 474 19.58 -15.08 24.16
N ASN A 475 19.20 -15.57 25.35
CA ASN A 475 19.16 -16.97 25.78
C ASN A 475 18.63 -17.96 24.72
N LEU A 476 19.24 -19.15 24.61
CA LEU A 476 18.86 -20.23 23.68
C LEU A 476 18.82 -19.89 22.18
N SER A 477 19.24 -18.69 21.79
CA SER A 477 19.35 -18.35 20.38
C SER A 477 20.51 -19.11 19.76
N ARG A 478 20.32 -19.66 18.54
CA ARG A 478 21.33 -20.48 17.88
C ARG A 478 21.31 -20.39 16.36
N VAL A 479 22.42 -20.75 15.72
CA VAL A 479 22.53 -20.77 14.24
C VAL A 479 22.12 -19.41 13.67
N ILE A 480 22.79 -18.36 14.17
CA ILE A 480 22.58 -16.98 13.75
C ILE A 480 23.79 -16.57 12.94
N THR A 481 23.61 -16.28 11.65
CA THR A 481 24.72 -15.98 10.75
C THR A 481 24.51 -14.66 10.04
N GLY A 482 25.56 -14.02 9.54
CA GLY A 482 25.43 -12.85 8.67
C GLY A 482 26.27 -11.67 9.10
N LYS A 483 25.77 -10.45 8.86
CA LYS A 483 26.56 -9.23 8.93
C LYS A 483 25.91 -8.18 9.83
N VAL A 484 26.76 -7.46 10.55
CA VAL A 484 26.37 -6.35 11.42
C VAL A 484 27.29 -5.17 11.14
N SER A 485 26.72 -4.05 10.71
CA SER A 485 27.41 -2.77 10.59
C SER A 485 26.84 -1.80 11.61
N PHE A 486 27.68 -1.22 12.46
CA PHE A 486 27.24 -0.30 13.50
C PHE A 486 28.07 0.98 13.53
N ARG A 487 27.39 2.12 13.58
CA ARG A 487 27.99 3.44 13.75
C ARG A 487 27.50 4.06 15.06
N SER A 488 28.39 4.24 16.04
CA SER A 488 28.08 4.84 17.35
C SER A 488 28.84 6.14 17.54
N ILE A 489 28.22 7.27 17.21
CA ILE A 489 28.78 8.61 17.40
C ILE A 489 28.39 9.13 18.78
N ASN A 490 27.11 8.96 19.14
CA ASN A 490 26.50 9.52 20.34
C ASN A 490 26.30 8.50 21.46
N THR A 491 26.64 7.23 21.23
CA THR A 491 26.48 6.13 22.20
C THR A 491 27.80 5.36 22.38
N SER A 492 27.93 4.67 23.52
CA SER A 492 29.01 3.70 23.77
C SER A 492 28.54 2.25 23.64
N ALA A 493 27.39 2.06 22.98
CA ALA A 493 26.75 0.76 22.84
C ALA A 493 27.62 -0.22 22.03
N PRO A 494 27.57 -1.53 22.32
CA PRO A 494 28.21 -2.51 21.46
C PRO A 494 27.51 -2.69 20.11
N ALA A 495 28.26 -2.99 19.04
CA ALA A 495 27.66 -3.38 17.76
C ALA A 495 26.87 -4.70 17.89
N VAL A 496 27.47 -5.68 18.57
CA VAL A 496 26.83 -6.96 18.92
C VAL A 496 26.87 -7.15 20.43
N PHE A 497 25.72 -7.37 21.03
CA PHE A 497 25.61 -7.78 22.43
C PHE A 497 25.00 -9.17 22.54
N ILE A 498 25.76 -10.11 23.09
CA ILE A 498 25.28 -11.46 23.38
C ILE A 498 25.13 -11.61 24.88
N GLN A 499 23.92 -11.94 25.32
CA GLN A 499 23.62 -12.14 26.73
C GLN A 499 23.09 -13.54 26.98
N CYS A 500 23.67 -14.22 27.98
CA CYS A 500 23.16 -15.45 28.53
C CYS A 500 22.94 -15.31 30.05
N THR A 501 21.70 -15.08 30.48
CA THR A 501 21.37 -14.93 31.91
C THR A 501 20.87 -16.22 32.57
N ASP A 502 20.51 -17.22 31.77
CA ASP A 502 20.00 -18.52 32.22
C ASP A 502 21.03 -19.62 31.93
N THR A 503 21.48 -20.29 32.99
CA THR A 503 22.52 -21.33 32.95
C THR A 503 22.08 -22.66 32.33
N THR A 504 20.80 -22.80 31.96
CA THR A 504 20.30 -23.99 31.27
C THR A 504 20.13 -23.76 29.76
N MET A 505 20.50 -22.57 29.29
CA MET A 505 19.96 -21.99 28.07
C MET A 505 21.02 -21.30 27.19
N PRO A 506 22.04 -22.04 26.67
CA PRO A 506 23.21 -21.44 26.05
C PRO A 506 22.91 -20.76 24.69
N VAL A 507 23.69 -19.74 24.36
CA VAL A 507 23.78 -19.15 23.01
C VAL A 507 24.90 -19.84 22.23
N THR A 508 24.58 -20.35 21.04
CA THR A 508 25.47 -21.26 20.29
C THR A 508 25.42 -21.04 18.79
N ASP A 509 26.47 -21.44 18.07
CA ASP A 509 26.48 -21.44 16.60
C ASP A 509 26.20 -20.05 15.98
N VAL A 510 26.62 -18.97 16.64
CA VAL A 510 26.53 -17.61 16.12
C VAL A 510 27.77 -17.33 15.27
N SER A 511 27.60 -16.97 14.00
CA SER A 511 28.68 -16.65 13.07
C SER A 511 28.49 -15.29 12.40
N LEU A 512 29.15 -14.23 12.90
CA LEU A 512 28.92 -12.86 12.42
C LEU A 512 30.18 -12.18 11.89
N ASP A 513 30.03 -11.50 10.75
CA ASP A 513 30.94 -10.44 10.30
C ASP A 513 30.48 -9.11 10.91
N ILE A 514 31.33 -8.51 11.74
CA ILE A 514 31.02 -7.32 12.53
C ILE A 514 31.91 -6.18 12.03
N VAL A 515 31.28 -5.10 11.59
CA VAL A 515 31.96 -3.85 11.24
C VAL A 515 31.44 -2.77 12.16
N SER A 516 32.32 -2.21 12.99
CA SER A 516 31.96 -1.22 14.00
C SER A 516 32.79 0.05 13.82
N TYR A 517 32.11 1.19 13.77
CA TYR A 517 32.68 2.53 13.71
C TYR A 517 32.21 3.33 14.93
N GLY A 518 33.14 3.93 15.69
CA GLY A 518 32.79 4.92 16.71
C GLY A 518 33.30 4.62 18.12
N GLN A 519 32.55 5.00 19.16
CA GLN A 519 33.03 4.97 20.55
C GLN A 519 32.86 3.62 21.27
N GLY A 520 31.87 2.82 20.86
CA GLY A 520 31.48 1.58 21.53
C GLY A 520 32.41 0.37 21.28
N THR A 521 32.14 -0.72 22.00
CA THR A 521 32.75 -2.04 21.76
C THR A 521 32.18 -2.64 20.46
N ALA A 522 32.93 -3.41 19.70
CA ALA A 522 32.35 -4.11 18.55
C ALA A 522 31.54 -5.34 18.98
N LEU A 523 32.09 -6.14 19.91
CA LEU A 523 31.45 -7.34 20.42
C LEU A 523 31.53 -7.40 21.94
N THR A 524 30.38 -7.49 22.59
CA THR A 524 30.27 -7.77 24.02
C THR A 524 29.54 -9.08 24.24
N THR A 525 30.09 -9.96 25.08
CA THR A 525 29.35 -11.11 25.63
C THR A 525 29.21 -10.99 27.13
N TYR A 526 28.05 -11.37 27.66
CA TYR A 526 27.75 -11.34 29.09
C TYR A 526 27.04 -12.63 29.54
N ALA A 527 27.59 -13.31 30.52
CA ALA A 527 26.99 -14.48 31.17
C ALA A 527 26.94 -14.29 32.70
N THR A 528 25.77 -14.53 33.31
CA THR A 528 25.54 -14.32 34.76
C THR A 528 26.23 -15.35 35.66
N THR A 529 26.67 -16.48 35.13
CA THR A 529 27.30 -17.54 35.91
C THR A 529 28.48 -18.14 35.14
N ILE A 530 29.44 -18.72 35.87
CA ILE A 530 30.61 -19.39 35.29
C ILE A 530 30.15 -20.73 34.70
N GLY A 531 30.35 -20.96 33.39
CA GLY A 531 29.98 -22.20 32.70
C GLY A 531 29.82 -22.07 31.17
N LYS A 532 29.44 -23.16 30.49
CA LYS A 532 29.35 -23.27 29.02
C LYS A 532 28.07 -22.61 28.46
N TYR A 533 27.98 -21.30 28.53
CA TYR A 533 26.75 -20.57 28.20
C TYR A 533 26.80 -19.77 26.90
N ILE A 534 28.00 -19.47 26.41
CA ILE A 534 28.22 -18.83 25.10
C ILE A 534 29.33 -19.61 24.40
N TYR A 535 28.98 -20.52 23.50
CA TYR A 535 29.96 -21.43 22.90
C TYR A 535 29.74 -21.81 21.44
N ASN A 536 30.80 -22.26 20.77
CA ASN A 536 30.82 -22.61 19.35
C ASN A 536 30.42 -21.44 18.42
N ASN A 537 30.87 -20.23 18.74
CA ASN A 537 30.58 -19.03 17.97
C ASN A 537 31.81 -18.58 17.18
N LYS A 538 31.58 -17.94 16.04
CA LYS A 538 32.61 -17.40 15.16
C LYS A 538 32.37 -15.91 14.91
N PHE A 539 33.36 -15.08 15.19
CA PHE A 539 33.26 -13.65 14.99
C PHE A 539 34.43 -13.14 14.18
N ASN A 540 34.12 -12.41 13.12
CA ASN A 540 35.11 -11.65 12.36
C ASN A 540 34.84 -10.17 12.60
N VAL A 541 35.74 -9.51 13.33
CA VAL A 541 35.54 -8.17 13.86
C VAL A 541 36.47 -7.19 13.15
N ILE A 542 35.89 -6.19 12.48
CA ILE A 542 36.56 -4.99 12.01
C ILE A 542 36.06 -3.83 12.88
N SER A 543 36.93 -3.24 13.67
CA SER A 543 36.55 -2.19 14.62
C SER A 543 37.47 -0.98 14.52
N GLU A 544 36.87 0.14 14.17
CA GLU A 544 37.49 1.46 14.14
C GLU A 544 36.99 2.25 15.34
N ARG A 545 37.73 2.17 16.44
CA ARG A 545 37.32 2.76 17.70
C ARG A 545 38.06 4.06 17.95
N THR A 546 37.31 5.13 18.10
CA THR A 546 37.87 6.47 18.34
C THR A 546 38.19 6.74 19.81
N ALA A 547 37.57 5.99 20.74
CA ALA A 547 37.72 6.19 22.18
C ALA A 547 39.04 5.61 22.73
N THR A 548 39.71 6.36 23.60
CA THR A 548 41.02 6.03 24.19
C THR A 548 40.96 5.09 25.40
N THR A 549 39.78 4.69 25.86
CA THR A 549 39.59 3.84 27.05
C THR A 549 38.56 2.74 26.76
N GLY A 550 38.76 1.49 27.20
CA GLY A 550 37.86 0.35 26.95
C GLY A 550 38.39 -0.64 25.89
N SER A 551 37.57 -1.64 25.49
CA SER A 551 37.99 -2.74 24.60
C SER A 551 37.22 -2.80 23.29
N HIS A 552 37.84 -3.29 22.21
CA HIS A 552 37.12 -3.61 20.97
C HIS A 552 36.24 -4.85 21.11
N VAL A 553 36.71 -5.85 21.85
CA VAL A 553 35.96 -7.05 22.20
C VAL A 553 36.00 -7.25 23.72
N ALA A 554 34.86 -7.54 24.33
CA ALA A 554 34.73 -7.81 25.75
C ALA A 554 33.94 -9.10 25.96
N LEU A 555 34.56 -10.10 26.60
CA LEU A 555 33.95 -11.42 26.76
C LEU A 555 33.85 -11.82 28.23
N THR A 556 32.78 -12.54 28.55
CA THR A 556 32.64 -13.35 29.77
C THR A 556 32.31 -14.79 29.39
N SER A 557 32.90 -15.78 30.08
CA SER A 557 32.59 -17.21 29.96
C SER A 557 32.41 -17.71 28.51
N ALA A 558 33.49 -17.82 27.76
CA ALA A 558 33.49 -18.19 26.34
C ALA A 558 34.18 -19.55 26.12
N TYR A 559 33.48 -20.51 25.48
CA TYR A 559 34.02 -21.84 25.16
C TYR A 559 33.97 -22.08 23.65
N TYR A 560 35.00 -22.69 23.03
CA TYR A 560 34.98 -23.03 21.60
C TYR A 560 34.65 -21.84 20.67
N ASN A 561 34.96 -20.61 21.08
CA ASN A 561 34.70 -19.44 20.25
C ASN A 561 35.94 -19.09 19.42
N GLU A 562 35.75 -18.82 18.13
CA GLU A 562 36.78 -18.34 17.21
C GLU A 562 36.56 -16.84 16.97
N ILE A 563 37.55 -16.00 17.27
CA ILE A 563 37.47 -14.56 17.04
C ILE A 563 38.67 -14.09 16.21
N SER A 564 38.37 -13.52 15.05
CA SER A 564 39.32 -12.75 14.24
C SER A 564 39.09 -11.26 14.48
N ILE A 565 40.13 -10.49 14.77
CA ILE A 565 40.01 -9.07 15.08
C ILE A 565 40.99 -8.23 14.27
N ARG A 566 40.45 -7.26 13.55
CA ARG A 566 41.15 -6.12 12.96
C ARG A 566 40.73 -4.85 13.72
N ALA A 567 41.63 -4.29 14.52
CA ALA A 567 41.36 -3.14 15.36
C ALA A 567 42.20 -1.93 14.93
N ILE A 568 41.57 -0.77 14.81
CA ILE A 568 42.21 0.51 14.51
C ILE A 568 41.81 1.50 15.62
N GLY A 569 42.79 2.06 16.34
CA GLY A 569 42.57 2.90 17.52
C GLY A 569 42.33 2.11 18.81
N GLY A 570 41.98 2.78 19.92
CA GLY A 570 41.62 2.13 21.20
C GLY A 570 42.77 1.72 22.14
N ALA A 571 42.45 1.48 23.42
CA ALA A 571 43.44 1.06 24.45
C ALA A 571 43.59 -0.47 24.61
N ARG A 572 42.57 -1.27 24.30
CA ARG A 572 42.57 -2.73 24.46
C ARG A 572 41.88 -3.43 23.30
N CYS A 573 42.53 -4.42 22.68
CA CYS A 573 41.89 -5.21 21.62
C CYS A 573 40.85 -6.19 22.21
N LEU A 574 41.15 -6.79 23.36
CA LEU A 574 40.32 -7.81 23.99
C LEU A 574 40.35 -7.67 25.52
N THR A 575 39.18 -7.72 26.15
CA THR A 575 39.04 -7.97 27.59
C THR A 575 38.36 -9.31 27.81
N LEU A 576 39.00 -10.15 28.61
CA LEU A 576 38.42 -11.37 29.15
C LEU A 576 38.12 -11.12 30.63
N SER A 577 36.83 -11.01 30.94
CA SER A 577 36.33 -10.86 32.30
C SER A 577 35.83 -12.19 32.86
N SER A 578 36.02 -12.39 34.17
CA SER A 578 35.44 -13.42 35.04
C SER A 578 34.69 -14.56 34.31
N GLY A 579 35.30 -15.74 34.26
CA GLY A 579 34.72 -16.90 33.61
C GLY A 579 35.75 -17.99 33.32
N ASN A 580 35.29 -19.04 32.64
CA ASN A 580 36.15 -20.09 32.11
C ASN A 580 36.29 -19.89 30.61
N PHE A 581 37.52 -19.99 30.12
CA PHE A 581 37.85 -19.85 28.70
C PHE A 581 38.60 -21.11 28.25
N ASN A 582 37.94 -21.95 27.45
CA ASN A 582 38.53 -23.19 26.93
C ASN A 582 38.40 -23.26 25.40
N ASP A 583 39.45 -23.75 24.74
CA ASP A 583 39.51 -23.99 23.29
C ASP A 583 39.09 -22.73 22.49
N PHE A 584 39.61 -21.58 22.92
CA PHE A 584 39.36 -20.26 22.35
C PHE A 584 40.48 -19.89 21.38
N ILE A 585 40.12 -19.43 20.19
CA ILE A 585 41.09 -19.05 19.14
C ILE A 585 40.98 -17.54 18.90
N LEU A 586 42.10 -16.83 19.09
CA LEU A 586 42.21 -15.41 18.78
C LEU A 586 43.16 -15.18 17.60
N LYS A 587 42.66 -14.57 16.53
CA LYS A 587 43.45 -14.21 15.33
C LYS A 587 43.54 -12.68 15.18
N PRO A 588 44.60 -12.04 15.67
CA PRO A 588 44.83 -10.62 15.41
C PRO A 588 45.28 -10.43 13.95
N THR A 589 44.56 -9.60 13.19
CA THR A 589 44.88 -9.34 11.77
C THR A 589 45.61 -8.00 11.57
N TYR A 590 45.35 -7.00 12.42
CA TYR A 590 45.99 -5.67 12.41
C TYR A 590 45.65 -4.90 13.70
N GLY A 591 46.62 -4.22 14.35
CA GLY A 591 46.43 -3.34 15.51
C GLY A 591 47.47 -3.49 16.63
N VAL A 592 47.75 -2.41 17.38
CA VAL A 592 48.57 -2.42 18.61
C VAL A 592 47.59 -2.36 19.79
N GLY A 593 47.58 -3.38 20.66
CA GLY A 593 46.70 -3.34 21.82
C GLY A 593 47.04 -4.36 22.88
N THR A 594 46.57 -4.10 24.09
CA THR A 594 46.75 -4.97 25.25
C THR A 594 45.56 -5.91 25.41
N VAL A 595 45.83 -7.17 25.75
CA VAL A 595 44.82 -8.11 26.25
C VAL A 595 44.78 -7.99 27.77
N TYR A 596 43.59 -7.72 28.32
CA TYR A 596 43.37 -7.67 29.76
C TYR A 596 42.67 -8.95 30.23
N GLN A 597 43.28 -9.63 31.20
CA GLN A 597 42.74 -10.85 31.82
C GLN A 597 42.53 -10.64 33.32
N SER A 598 41.36 -10.99 33.84
CA SER A 598 41.12 -11.12 35.29
C SER A 598 41.48 -12.54 35.79
N PRO A 599 41.58 -12.80 37.10
CA PRO A 599 41.73 -14.16 37.62
C PRO A 599 40.61 -15.10 37.10
N GLY A 600 40.96 -16.30 36.62
CA GLY A 600 40.04 -17.27 36.00
C GLY A 600 40.74 -18.58 35.60
N TRP A 601 39.99 -19.60 35.17
CA TRP A 601 40.54 -20.87 34.67
C TRP A 601 40.66 -20.83 33.14
N TYR A 602 41.88 -21.05 32.64
CA TYR A 602 42.24 -20.96 31.23
C TYR A 602 42.90 -22.26 30.78
N ASN A 603 42.31 -22.98 29.82
CA ASN A 603 42.92 -24.18 29.21
C ASN A 603 42.88 -24.10 27.68
N ASN A 604 43.94 -24.53 26.99
CA ASN A 604 44.02 -24.55 25.51
C ASN A 604 43.66 -23.21 24.85
N PHE A 605 44.31 -22.14 25.30
CA PHE A 605 44.13 -20.81 24.72
C PHE A 605 45.25 -20.61 23.67
N ASP A 606 44.92 -20.78 22.39
CA ASP A 606 45.90 -20.65 21.30
C ASP A 606 46.02 -19.17 20.88
N ILE A 607 47.18 -18.59 21.16
CA ILE A 607 47.52 -17.20 20.85
C ILE A 607 48.84 -17.21 20.10
N THR A 608 48.79 -17.13 18.78
CA THR A 608 49.99 -17.27 17.96
C THR A 608 50.91 -16.04 17.94
N SER A 609 50.76 -15.01 18.79
CA SER A 609 51.57 -13.77 18.66
C SER A 609 51.57 -12.78 19.87
N MET A 610 51.86 -13.22 21.11
CA MET A 610 51.94 -12.27 22.26
C MET A 610 53.20 -12.37 23.12
N THR A 611 53.68 -11.21 23.57
CA THR A 611 54.70 -11.06 24.64
C THR A 611 54.03 -10.56 25.93
N SER A 612 54.25 -11.23 27.07
CA SER A 612 53.69 -10.82 28.36
C SER A 612 54.42 -9.62 28.97
N GLU A 613 53.69 -8.66 29.54
CA GLU A 613 54.26 -7.64 30.44
C GLU A 613 53.69 -7.83 31.86
N GLY A 614 54.59 -8.04 32.82
CA GLY A 614 54.24 -8.32 34.21
C GLY A 614 53.66 -7.11 34.94
N ALA A 615 52.49 -7.28 35.55
CA ALA A 615 52.02 -6.46 36.65
C ALA A 615 51.25 -7.33 37.67
N SER A 616 51.45 -7.05 38.94
CA SER A 616 51.28 -7.93 40.11
C SER A 616 49.85 -8.34 40.51
N THR A 617 48.83 -8.15 39.67
CA THR A 617 47.45 -8.63 39.93
C THR A 617 46.64 -8.99 38.68
N ALA A 618 47.15 -8.75 37.47
CA ALA A 618 46.50 -9.06 36.19
C ALA A 618 47.55 -9.32 35.10
N THR A 619 47.47 -10.45 34.41
CA THR A 619 48.39 -10.75 33.31
C THR A 619 48.01 -9.91 32.09
N ARG A 620 48.88 -8.97 31.71
CA ARG A 620 48.76 -8.23 30.46
C ARG A 620 49.61 -8.89 29.40
N TYR A 621 49.03 -9.01 28.22
CA TYR A 621 49.77 -9.46 27.06
C TYR A 621 49.73 -8.39 25.98
N VAL A 622 50.89 -8.10 25.40
CA VAL A 622 51.02 -7.22 24.25
C VAL A 622 50.97 -8.10 23.00
N LEU A 623 50.01 -7.82 22.12
CA LEU A 623 49.96 -8.38 20.78
C LEU A 623 51.08 -7.73 19.97
N ARG A 624 52.15 -8.47 19.70
CA ARG A 624 53.24 -8.04 18.80
C ARG A 624 53.21 -8.93 17.58
N TYR A 625 53.13 -8.31 16.42
CA TYR A 625 53.26 -8.99 15.14
C TYR A 625 54.75 -9.36 14.92
N GLU A 626 55.03 -10.63 14.57
CA GLU A 626 56.30 -10.98 13.94
C GLU A 626 56.21 -10.64 12.45
N GLN A 627 57.15 -9.81 12.00
CA GLN A 627 57.41 -9.38 10.61
C GLN A 627 56.46 -8.35 9.98
N ALA A 628 56.61 -7.10 10.38
CA ALA A 628 56.27 -5.96 9.53
C ALA A 628 56.98 -6.07 8.17
N ILE A 629 56.25 -6.31 7.09
CA ILE A 629 56.61 -5.74 5.79
C ILE A 629 56.16 -4.28 5.87
N VAL A 630 57.14 -3.43 6.17
CA VAL A 630 56.98 -1.98 6.12
C VAL A 630 56.91 -1.57 4.64
N GLU A 631 55.71 -1.29 4.14
CA GLU A 631 55.57 -0.38 3.00
C GLU A 631 55.51 1.05 3.54
N GLY A 632 56.61 1.79 3.35
CA GLY A 632 56.64 3.25 3.15
C GLY A 632 55.98 4.18 4.17
N SER A 633 56.75 4.60 5.17
CA SER A 633 56.54 5.73 6.11
C SER A 633 56.65 7.12 5.39
N PRO A 634 56.38 8.31 6.00
CA PRO A 634 57.14 8.82 7.16
C PRO A 634 56.36 9.66 8.19
N SER A 635 56.62 9.40 9.48
CA SER A 635 57.08 10.41 10.46
C SER A 635 57.06 9.82 11.88
N VAL A 636 58.25 9.60 12.45
CA VAL A 636 58.64 9.94 13.83
C VAL A 636 60.11 9.54 14.00
N THR A 637 60.92 10.54 14.31
CA THR A 637 62.30 10.44 14.79
C THR A 637 62.32 10.16 16.29
N SER A 638 63.08 9.18 16.77
CA SER A 638 64.10 9.40 17.81
C SER A 638 64.81 8.11 18.24
N ASN A 639 66.12 8.13 18.02
CA ASN A 639 67.24 7.71 18.88
C ASN A 639 67.17 6.40 19.69
N SER A 640 68.14 5.56 19.33
CA SER A 640 68.95 4.65 20.16
C SER A 640 68.58 3.14 20.14
N PRO A 641 69.59 2.25 20.19
CA PRO A 641 69.62 1.04 19.35
C PRO A 641 69.78 -0.24 20.17
N GLU A 642 68.85 -1.20 20.14
CA GLU A 642 69.14 -2.52 20.73
C GLU A 642 68.60 -3.70 19.90
N SER A 643 69.58 -4.46 19.39
CA SER A 643 69.66 -5.89 19.06
C SER A 643 68.38 -6.72 18.94
N MET A 644 68.03 -7.03 17.70
CA MET A 644 67.28 -8.24 17.33
C MET A 644 68.19 -9.47 17.48
N LEU A 645 68.07 -10.18 18.60
CA LEU A 645 68.47 -11.59 18.70
C LEU A 645 67.29 -12.43 18.23
N ALA A 646 67.48 -13.11 17.11
CA ALA A 646 66.56 -14.13 16.63
C ALA A 646 66.55 -15.32 17.60
N TYR A 647 65.36 -15.85 17.91
CA TYR A 647 65.20 -17.24 18.31
C TYR A 647 63.98 -17.83 17.61
N ASN A 648 64.26 -18.63 16.58
CA ASN A 648 63.30 -19.55 15.98
C ASN A 648 63.71 -20.95 16.45
N SER A 649 62.80 -21.69 17.10
CA SER A 649 63.00 -23.13 17.29
C SER A 649 61.69 -23.90 17.11
N LYS A 650 61.49 -24.42 15.90
CA LYS A 650 60.81 -25.70 15.68
C LYS A 650 61.79 -26.65 14.98
N LYS A 651 61.85 -27.86 15.52
CA LYS A 651 62.69 -29.00 15.11
C LYS A 651 62.41 -29.45 13.67
N ASP A 652 63.53 -29.78 13.01
CA ASP A 652 63.77 -30.84 12.02
C ASP A 652 62.91 -30.87 10.74
N TYR A 653 63.51 -30.55 9.58
CA TYR A 653 64.21 -31.52 8.72
C TYR A 653 64.89 -30.83 7.50
N ALA A 654 66.09 -31.33 7.16
CA ALA A 654 66.74 -31.35 5.84
C ALA A 654 67.44 -30.07 5.26
N THR A 655 68.79 -30.11 5.31
CA THR A 655 69.80 -29.74 4.27
C THR A 655 69.80 -28.34 3.60
N TYR A 656 70.85 -27.56 3.93
CA TYR A 656 71.39 -26.38 3.22
C TYR A 656 72.03 -26.73 1.84
N PRO A 657 72.15 -25.78 0.87
CA PRO A 657 73.23 -24.77 0.79
C PRO A 657 72.72 -23.39 0.27
N SER A 658 73.38 -22.22 0.24
CA SER A 658 74.72 -21.68 0.53
C SER A 658 74.63 -20.13 0.39
N TYR A 659 75.40 -19.38 1.20
CA TYR A 659 75.71 -17.93 1.15
C TYR A 659 76.34 -17.48 -0.21
N PRO A 660 76.39 -16.17 -0.64
CA PRO A 660 77.12 -15.11 0.11
C PRO A 660 76.85 -13.59 -0.15
N ASN A 661 77.30 -12.76 0.83
CA ASN A 661 78.09 -11.51 0.67
C ASN A 661 77.52 -10.18 0.09
N ILE A 662 77.48 -9.09 0.88
CA ILE A 662 78.45 -7.93 0.88
C ILE A 662 77.93 -6.60 1.52
N ALA A 663 78.79 -6.07 2.40
CA ALA A 663 79.15 -4.69 2.81
C ALA A 663 78.13 -3.58 3.18
N HIS A 664 78.34 -3.07 4.40
CA HIS A 664 77.99 -1.72 4.86
C HIS A 664 78.86 -0.63 4.20
N ALA A 665 78.27 0.55 3.96
CA ALA A 665 79.00 1.81 3.89
C ALA A 665 78.15 2.99 4.41
N THR A 666 78.88 3.94 5.00
CA THR A 666 78.52 5.05 5.89
C THR A 666 78.09 6.35 5.20
N ALA A 667 77.44 7.20 6.02
CA ALA A 667 77.42 8.67 6.01
C ALA A 667 76.21 9.39 5.36
N ILE A 668 75.58 10.23 6.20
CA ILE A 668 74.54 11.23 5.92
C ILE A 668 75.22 12.59 5.71
N PRO A 669 74.68 13.45 4.83
CA PRO A 669 74.52 14.85 5.25
C PRO A 669 73.16 15.47 4.91
N THR A 670 72.87 16.50 5.71
CA THR A 670 71.70 17.35 5.88
C THR A 670 71.41 18.36 4.75
N ALA A 671 70.13 18.51 4.37
CA ALA A 671 69.38 19.79 4.21
C ALA A 671 68.06 19.55 3.44
N VAL A 672 66.98 20.21 3.87
CA VAL A 672 65.63 20.17 3.25
C VAL A 672 65.34 21.53 2.60
N PRO A 673 64.74 21.57 1.39
CA PRO A 673 63.50 22.36 1.24
C PRO A 673 62.41 21.69 0.36
N VAL A 674 61.21 21.63 0.96
CA VAL A 674 59.81 21.79 0.47
C VAL A 674 59.47 21.65 -1.04
N GLY A 675 58.61 20.68 -1.38
CA GLY A 675 57.79 20.62 -2.62
C GLY A 675 57.03 19.29 -2.87
N GLY A 676 55.75 19.34 -3.26
CA GLY A 676 54.92 18.23 -3.80
C GLY A 676 53.47 18.20 -3.24
N LEU A 677 52.37 17.86 -3.95
CA LEU A 677 52.13 16.96 -5.09
C LEU A 677 50.88 17.42 -5.91
N TRP A 678 50.83 17.19 -7.22
CA TRP A 678 49.59 17.25 -8.03
C TRP A 678 49.47 16.00 -8.92
N VAL A 679 48.25 15.63 -9.29
CA VAL A 679 47.89 14.48 -10.14
C VAL A 679 47.66 14.96 -11.57
N ASP A 680 48.38 14.40 -12.54
CA ASP A 680 48.12 14.58 -13.97
C ASP A 680 47.10 13.52 -14.42
N THR A 681 46.05 13.94 -15.12
CA THR A 681 44.84 13.13 -15.36
C THR A 681 44.84 12.33 -16.66
N ASP A 682 45.90 12.39 -17.46
CA ASP A 682 45.94 11.72 -18.76
C ASP A 682 47.03 10.63 -18.79
N ASP A 683 46.55 9.40 -18.63
CA ASP A 683 47.19 8.09 -18.77
C ASP A 683 48.30 7.68 -17.78
N ASP A 684 47.95 6.64 -17.02
CA ASP A 684 48.79 5.70 -16.25
C ASP A 684 48.83 5.84 -14.71
N ASN A 685 48.16 6.81 -14.07
CA ASN A 685 48.12 6.92 -12.60
C ASN A 685 49.52 6.84 -11.93
N THR A 686 50.57 7.30 -12.61
CA THR A 686 51.93 7.33 -12.05
C THR A 686 52.25 8.72 -11.52
N VAL A 687 52.51 8.82 -10.22
CA VAL A 687 53.02 10.04 -9.58
C VAL A 687 54.46 10.25 -10.04
N LYS A 688 54.72 11.29 -10.85
CA LYS A 688 56.07 11.67 -11.28
C LYS A 688 56.56 12.89 -10.48
N TRP A 689 57.80 12.81 -10.01
CA TRP A 689 58.50 13.94 -9.38
C TRP A 689 59.19 14.75 -10.48
N ARG A 690 58.88 16.05 -10.61
CA ARG A 690 59.62 16.97 -11.48
C ARG A 690 60.58 17.78 -10.62
N ALA A 691 61.87 17.70 -10.93
CA ALA A 691 62.88 18.52 -10.29
C ALA A 691 62.91 19.91 -10.93
N SER A 692 62.28 20.90 -10.26
CA SER A 692 62.77 22.28 -10.09
C SER A 692 61.77 23.06 -9.24
#